data_AF-A0A2Z4FJ63-F1
#
_entry.id   AF-A0A2Z4FJ63-F1
#
_cell.length_a   1.000
_cell.length_b   1.000
_cell.length_c   1.000
_cell.angle_alpha   90.00
_cell.angle_beta   90.00
_cell.angle_gamma   90.00
#
_symmetry.space_group_name_H-M   'P 1'
#
loop_
_entity.id
_entity.type
_entity.pdbx_description
1 polymer ?
#
loop_
_entity_poly.entity_id
_entity_poly.type
_entity_poly.pdbx_seq_one_letter_code
_entity_poly.pdbx_strand_id
1 'polypeptide(L)'
;MNQSLHEPGTHFANLLEHLKAFDAGRRRHLATLYGADSSDVMDIAMRWCSAPDAFCEVLQAELGSPDAWWVVEQLVQEHDLEVDLGWLDGEGRAVLCELGVLRPRRGRRKNDALDTIPGALGAILAPHIAGTRPTLPILLGRSEPSAVLALARTYDIPTKGSLIELILRISDTFAHPDFVAGILERLDNPEWIGAAMMALELGGICYWREVFGYEDDEETRQDNIVPLMRNHERAEQREVAAILLGLGVLFKLEEEEVEYTLVGVPEELWRGLWAMGQGWLIEWTRVTTEQLAEFAVRRLREAPVWSTQAAMKWLAVEVARGKTTRSDLFSDGLIASFERRAPALDADWTVLFQRAADLGIVALDLSSKSKNDKPEDIVLATTELASEMLDLPRNHFARRMLADWVDGINGTGIDAKLAQAVGLDEEWRTHLVELLVRSQLPIMPWMYYEGLEHIETGAGCLREVEPGDHELVMLEANMTNTSIRTTKMAWLDVLSTLESGSWYSLEDLSDLLHFAASTSLFSLLEHMIENPHSNYYFPLQRPSFLTFPTHSDAFVAWCKDIIEKLLIPAGLAQVDPADGRVRLDTANMLIPTPSDWPHGVRSQYMAAVLEDMDQDFEIPEIEVAPLRPVPEAVGEDCVSAALSFSELLAACEGREILEFDGKILRLAPL
;
A
#
# COMPACT_ATOMS: atom_id res chain seq x y z
N MET A 1 -5.45 -7.39 -38.45
CA MET A 1 -5.70 -6.02 -38.93
C MET A 1 -4.35 -5.39 -39.26
N ASN A 2 -4.19 -4.63 -40.34
CA ASN A 2 -2.96 -3.87 -40.59
C ASN A 2 -3.09 -2.54 -39.83
N GLN A 3 -2.64 -2.47 -38.58
CA GLN A 3 -2.44 -1.16 -37.94
C GLN A 3 -1.35 -0.41 -38.71
N SER A 4 -1.65 0.83 -39.11
CA SER A 4 -0.68 1.65 -39.79
C SER A 4 0.28 2.23 -38.75
N LEU A 5 1.58 1.92 -38.88
CA LEU A 5 2.68 2.50 -38.10
C LEU A 5 2.71 4.04 -38.07
N HIS A 6 1.88 4.70 -38.88
CA HIS A 6 1.83 6.15 -39.05
C HIS A 6 0.59 6.80 -38.40
N GLU A 7 -0.21 6.03 -37.67
CA GLU A 7 -1.34 6.57 -36.91
C GLU A 7 -0.83 7.48 -35.77
N PRO A 8 -1.49 8.63 -35.50
CA PRO A 8 -1.10 9.50 -34.38
C PRO A 8 -1.13 8.75 -33.04
N GLY A 9 -0.06 8.87 -32.26
CA GLY A 9 0.06 8.22 -30.95
C GLY A 9 0.92 6.95 -30.91
N THR A 10 1.45 6.48 -32.04
CA THR A 10 2.40 5.35 -32.07
C THR A 10 3.85 5.79 -31.83
N HIS A 11 4.72 4.89 -31.36
CA HIS A 11 6.14 5.21 -31.15
C HIS A 11 6.84 5.66 -32.46
N PHE A 12 6.49 5.06 -33.59
CA PHE A 12 7.06 5.47 -34.88
C PHE A 12 6.54 6.85 -35.34
N ALA A 13 5.27 7.17 -35.09
CA ALA A 13 4.74 8.52 -35.33
C ALA A 13 5.45 9.56 -34.45
N ASN A 14 5.78 9.23 -33.19
CA ASN A 14 6.56 10.10 -32.30
C ASN A 14 7.97 10.39 -32.83
N LEU A 15 8.62 9.40 -33.46
CA LEU A 15 9.90 9.62 -34.16
C LEU A 15 9.75 10.57 -35.35
N LEU A 16 8.70 10.42 -36.16
CA LEU A 16 8.43 11.32 -37.27
C LEU A 16 8.15 12.76 -36.77
N GLU A 17 7.37 12.93 -35.70
CA GLU A 17 7.14 14.24 -35.10
C GLU A 17 8.42 14.85 -34.52
N HIS A 18 9.26 14.03 -33.90
CA HIS A 18 10.58 14.43 -33.42
C HIS A 18 11.43 14.99 -34.58
N LEU A 19 11.50 14.27 -35.70
CA LEU A 19 12.26 14.67 -36.89
C LEU A 19 11.64 15.88 -37.63
N LYS A 20 10.33 16.08 -37.56
CA LYS A 20 9.64 17.26 -38.12
C LYS A 20 10.02 18.56 -37.42
N ALA A 21 10.41 18.50 -36.14
CA ALA A 21 10.81 19.68 -35.37
C ALA A 21 12.09 20.35 -35.93
N PHE A 22 12.95 19.59 -36.61
CA PHE A 22 14.15 20.09 -37.24
C PHE A 22 13.85 20.80 -38.55
N ASP A 23 14.55 21.90 -38.84
CA ASP A 23 14.40 22.56 -40.13
C ASP A 23 15.04 21.76 -41.28
N ALA A 24 14.74 22.18 -42.52
CA ALA A 24 15.22 21.50 -43.72
C ALA A 24 16.76 21.46 -43.83
N GLY A 25 17.48 22.42 -43.23
CA GLY A 25 18.94 22.42 -43.21
C GLY A 25 19.47 21.33 -42.29
N ARG A 26 18.95 21.27 -41.06
CA ARG A 26 19.32 20.25 -40.09
C ARG A 26 18.90 18.85 -40.53
N ARG A 27 17.72 18.67 -41.14
CA ARG A 27 17.33 17.36 -41.72
C ARG A 27 18.28 16.90 -42.83
N ARG A 28 18.78 17.80 -43.69
CA ARG A 28 19.81 17.45 -44.68
C ARG A 28 21.13 17.02 -44.02
N HIS A 29 21.51 17.68 -42.93
CA HIS A 29 22.68 17.30 -42.16
C HIS A 29 22.50 15.90 -41.55
N LEU A 30 21.39 15.64 -40.85
CA LEU A 30 21.08 14.32 -40.28
C LEU A 30 21.04 13.23 -41.36
N ALA A 31 20.39 13.49 -42.50
CA ALA A 31 20.37 12.56 -43.63
C ALA A 31 21.78 12.24 -44.14
N THR A 32 22.66 13.23 -44.23
CA THR A 32 24.06 13.01 -44.66
C THR A 32 24.84 12.24 -43.60
N LEU A 33 24.68 12.61 -42.33
CA LEU A 33 25.40 12.04 -41.19
C LEU A 33 25.09 10.55 -41.01
N TYR A 34 23.82 10.17 -41.10
CA TYR A 34 23.36 8.79 -40.92
C TYR A 34 23.18 8.01 -42.24
N GLY A 35 23.45 8.64 -43.38
CA GLY A 35 23.40 8.02 -44.70
C GLY A 35 22.00 7.68 -45.21
N ALA A 36 21.02 8.56 -45.00
CA ALA A 36 19.68 8.45 -45.58
C ALA A 36 19.66 8.96 -47.04
N ASP A 37 18.81 8.36 -47.88
CA ASP A 37 18.72 8.67 -49.32
C ASP A 37 18.21 10.09 -49.60
N SER A 38 17.40 10.64 -48.69
CA SER A 38 16.88 12.00 -48.79
C SER A 38 16.74 12.67 -47.42
N SER A 39 16.47 13.98 -47.42
CA SER A 39 16.16 14.74 -46.21
C SER A 39 14.67 14.71 -45.82
N ASP A 40 13.88 13.82 -46.42
CA ASP A 40 12.52 13.53 -45.96
C ASP A 40 12.59 12.89 -44.56
N VAL A 41 11.65 13.27 -43.71
CA VAL A 41 11.55 12.75 -42.34
C VAL A 41 11.35 11.23 -42.34
N MET A 42 10.56 10.71 -43.29
CA MET A 42 10.33 9.27 -43.41
C MET A 42 11.61 8.53 -43.76
N ASP A 43 12.38 9.02 -44.74
CA ASP A 43 13.61 8.36 -45.19
C ASP A 43 14.68 8.34 -44.08
N ILE A 44 14.79 9.43 -43.31
CA ILE A 44 15.69 9.49 -42.14
C ILE A 44 15.25 8.47 -41.07
N ALA A 45 13.96 8.45 -40.70
CA ALA A 45 13.44 7.52 -39.70
C ALA A 45 13.66 6.05 -40.12
N MET A 46 13.33 5.72 -41.37
CA MET A 46 13.54 4.37 -41.91
C MET A 46 15.03 4.00 -41.94
N ARG A 47 15.93 4.95 -42.25
CA ARG A 47 17.37 4.71 -42.20
C ARG A 47 17.84 4.38 -40.78
N TRP A 48 17.40 5.14 -39.78
CA TRP A 48 17.74 4.89 -38.38
C TRP A 48 17.24 3.52 -37.92
N CYS A 49 15.99 3.18 -38.23
CA CYS A 49 15.40 1.88 -37.84
C CYS A 49 16.00 0.68 -38.61
N SER A 50 16.48 0.86 -39.83
CA SER A 50 17.04 -0.22 -40.66
C SER A 50 18.54 -0.44 -40.49
N ALA A 51 19.25 0.52 -39.88
CA ALA A 51 20.67 0.42 -39.58
C ALA A 51 20.98 1.00 -38.19
N PRO A 52 20.48 0.37 -37.10
CA PRO A 52 20.66 0.84 -35.73
C PRO A 52 22.16 0.94 -35.35
N ASP A 53 22.98 -0.05 -35.72
CA ASP A 53 24.43 -0.03 -35.42
C ASP A 53 25.12 1.21 -35.98
N ALA A 54 24.77 1.61 -37.21
CA ALA A 54 25.33 2.79 -37.85
C ALA A 54 24.89 4.09 -37.14
N PHE A 55 23.69 4.10 -36.55
CA PHE A 55 23.24 5.21 -35.71
C PHE A 55 24.06 5.31 -34.42
N CYS A 56 24.24 4.18 -33.74
CA CYS A 56 24.99 4.08 -32.48
C CYS A 56 26.48 4.42 -32.66
N GLU A 57 27.12 3.92 -33.72
CA GLU A 57 28.53 4.21 -34.04
C GLU A 57 28.78 5.70 -34.22
N VAL A 58 27.90 6.39 -34.96
CA VAL A 58 27.98 7.85 -35.15
C VAL A 58 27.79 8.58 -33.82
N LEU A 59 26.77 8.20 -33.04
CA LEU A 59 26.48 8.84 -31.76
C LEU A 59 27.65 8.71 -30.78
N GLN A 60 28.23 7.51 -30.66
CA GLN A 60 29.39 7.26 -29.80
C GLN A 60 30.64 8.01 -30.27
N ALA A 61 30.89 8.05 -31.58
CA ALA A 61 32.04 8.76 -32.14
C ALA A 61 31.98 10.28 -31.89
N GLU A 62 30.79 10.87 -31.96
CA GLU A 62 30.59 12.32 -31.86
C GLU A 62 30.47 12.81 -30.40
N LEU A 63 29.94 12.01 -29.48
CA LEU A 63 29.84 12.39 -28.06
C LEU A 63 31.19 12.39 -27.33
N GLY A 64 32.10 11.48 -27.72
CA GLY A 64 33.53 11.50 -27.37
C GLY A 64 33.91 11.44 -25.88
N SER A 65 32.94 11.47 -24.96
CA SER A 65 33.12 11.48 -23.51
C SER A 65 32.11 10.56 -22.80
N PRO A 66 32.52 9.84 -21.75
CA PRO A 66 31.61 9.03 -20.94
C PRO A 66 30.47 9.83 -20.31
N ASP A 67 30.75 11.05 -19.85
CA ASP A 67 29.74 11.92 -19.22
C ASP A 67 28.58 12.25 -20.17
N ALA A 68 28.88 12.52 -21.46
CA ALA A 68 27.84 12.80 -22.45
C ALA A 68 27.06 11.55 -22.86
N TRP A 69 27.68 10.36 -22.79
CA TRP A 69 27.00 9.09 -22.98
C TRP A 69 26.03 8.79 -21.83
N TRP A 70 26.45 9.05 -20.59
CA TRP A 70 25.58 8.90 -19.41
C TRP A 70 24.31 9.75 -19.52
N VAL A 71 24.41 10.97 -20.09
CA VAL A 71 23.21 11.78 -20.38
C VAL A 71 22.27 11.05 -21.33
N VAL A 72 22.78 10.44 -22.39
CA VAL A 72 21.99 9.64 -23.36
C VAL A 72 21.36 8.43 -22.68
N GLU A 73 22.08 7.76 -21.78
CA GLU A 73 21.54 6.64 -21.01
C GLU A 73 20.31 7.05 -20.19
N GLN A 74 20.42 8.12 -19.39
CA GLN A 74 19.29 8.65 -18.60
C GLN A 74 18.10 9.00 -19.49
N LEU A 75 18.40 9.67 -20.60
CA LEU A 75 17.46 10.07 -21.63
C LEU A 75 16.74 8.87 -22.28
N VAL A 76 17.45 7.77 -22.54
CA VAL A 76 16.88 6.53 -23.08
C VAL A 76 16.02 5.80 -22.05
N GLN A 77 16.44 5.75 -20.78
CA GLN A 77 15.59 5.21 -19.71
C GLN A 77 14.26 5.97 -19.64
N GLU A 78 14.30 7.28 -19.79
CA GLU A 78 13.13 8.15 -19.71
C GLU A 78 12.47 8.43 -21.09
N HIS A 79 12.63 7.55 -22.08
CA HIS A 79 12.02 7.76 -23.40
C HIS A 79 10.49 7.88 -23.31
N ASP A 80 9.93 8.65 -24.25
CA ASP A 80 8.54 9.08 -24.30
C ASP A 80 8.03 9.83 -23.04
N LEU A 81 8.94 10.19 -22.11
CA LEU A 81 8.67 11.04 -20.95
C LEU A 81 9.42 12.38 -21.00
N GLU A 82 8.94 13.37 -20.24
CA GLU A 82 9.56 14.69 -20.12
C GLU A 82 10.68 14.69 -19.08
N VAL A 83 11.93 14.93 -19.51
CA VAL A 83 13.10 14.95 -18.64
C VAL A 83 13.57 16.39 -18.40
N ASP A 84 13.72 16.79 -17.14
CA ASP A 84 14.35 18.07 -16.79
C ASP A 84 15.85 17.99 -17.02
N LEU A 85 16.31 18.66 -18.08
CA LEU A 85 17.72 18.75 -18.45
C LEU A 85 18.39 20.00 -17.86
N GLY A 86 17.79 20.69 -16.89
CA GLY A 86 18.26 21.97 -16.33
C GLY A 86 19.70 21.95 -15.83
N TRP A 87 20.19 20.76 -15.48
CA TRP A 87 21.56 20.44 -15.09
C TRP A 87 22.53 20.29 -16.27
N LEU A 88 22.05 19.98 -17.47
CA LEU A 88 22.86 19.82 -18.67
C LEU A 88 23.25 21.18 -19.27
N ASP A 89 24.55 21.38 -19.50
CA ASP A 89 25.09 22.62 -20.01
C ASP A 89 24.65 22.93 -21.46
N GLY A 90 24.93 24.15 -21.91
CA GLY A 90 24.50 24.61 -23.24
C GLY A 90 25.21 23.88 -24.39
N GLU A 91 26.43 23.37 -24.16
CA GLU A 91 27.24 22.70 -25.17
C GLU A 91 26.78 21.26 -25.38
N GLY A 92 26.61 20.48 -24.30
CA GLY A 92 26.08 19.12 -24.37
C GLY A 92 24.68 19.06 -24.97
N ARG A 93 23.81 20.00 -24.60
CA ARG A 93 22.48 20.15 -25.24
C ARG A 93 22.58 20.45 -26.73
N ALA A 94 23.52 21.30 -27.14
CA ALA A 94 23.71 21.64 -28.55
C ALA A 94 24.14 20.41 -29.33
N VAL A 95 25.15 19.67 -28.85
CA VAL A 95 25.67 18.44 -29.46
C VAL A 95 24.55 17.40 -29.65
N LEU A 96 23.79 17.09 -28.59
CA LEU A 96 22.67 16.14 -28.69
C LEU A 96 21.57 16.59 -29.68
N CYS A 97 21.36 17.90 -29.82
CA CYS A 97 20.47 18.44 -30.85
C CYS A 97 21.06 18.34 -32.26
N GLU A 98 22.38 18.49 -32.41
CA GLU A 98 23.06 18.35 -33.70
C GLU A 98 22.98 16.90 -34.23
N LEU A 99 23.08 15.94 -33.32
CA LEU A 99 22.97 14.51 -33.57
C LEU A 99 21.52 14.03 -33.72
N GLY A 100 20.55 14.91 -33.45
CA GLY A 100 19.13 14.59 -33.62
C GLY A 100 18.53 13.73 -32.50
N VAL A 101 19.20 13.66 -31.34
CA VAL A 101 18.68 13.01 -30.11
C VAL A 101 17.69 13.94 -29.39
N LEU A 102 17.99 15.25 -29.34
CA LEU A 102 17.14 16.27 -28.72
C LEU A 102 16.51 17.21 -29.75
N ARG A 103 15.28 17.67 -29.46
CA ARG A 103 14.55 18.58 -30.36
C ARG A 103 15.13 20.00 -30.30
N PRO A 104 15.11 20.75 -31.42
CA PRO A 104 15.59 22.13 -31.42
C PRO A 104 14.60 23.06 -30.69
N ARG A 105 15.09 23.86 -29.75
CA ARG A 105 14.29 24.85 -29.01
C ARG A 105 13.86 26.03 -29.89
N ARG A 106 12.67 25.98 -30.49
CA ARG A 106 12.05 27.15 -31.16
C ARG A 106 10.89 27.69 -30.33
N GLY A 107 11.04 28.90 -29.77
CA GLY A 107 9.94 29.69 -29.22
C GLY A 107 9.43 29.34 -27.81
N ARG A 108 10.09 28.45 -27.06
CA ARG A 108 9.71 28.12 -25.67
C ARG A 108 10.20 29.18 -24.67
N ARG A 109 9.47 29.40 -23.57
CA ARG A 109 9.84 30.34 -22.50
C ARG A 109 11.20 29.95 -21.90
N LYS A 110 11.93 30.92 -21.33
CA LYS A 110 13.27 30.77 -20.74
C LYS A 110 13.42 29.67 -19.66
N ASN A 111 12.34 29.02 -19.25
CA ASN A 111 12.27 28.02 -18.19
C ASN A 111 11.83 26.61 -18.64
N ASP A 112 11.62 26.33 -19.94
CA ASP A 112 11.33 24.95 -20.38
C ASP A 112 12.65 24.15 -20.48
N ALA A 113 13.13 23.69 -19.32
CA ALA A 113 14.27 22.79 -19.20
C ALA A 113 13.97 21.35 -19.66
N LEU A 114 12.68 21.03 -19.84
CA LEU A 114 12.10 19.75 -20.22
C LEU A 114 12.26 19.39 -21.71
N ASP A 115 12.64 18.14 -22.00
CA ASP A 115 12.69 17.55 -23.35
C ASP A 115 12.27 16.07 -23.33
N THR A 116 11.99 15.50 -24.51
CA THR A 116 11.47 14.12 -24.68
C THR A 116 12.16 13.43 -25.85
N ILE A 117 12.36 12.11 -25.75
CA ILE A 117 12.97 11.30 -26.82
C ILE A 117 12.00 10.22 -27.25
N PRO A 118 11.80 9.98 -28.55
CA PRO A 118 10.89 8.93 -29.00
C PRO A 118 11.40 7.53 -28.59
N GLY A 119 10.49 6.63 -28.20
CA GLY A 119 10.82 5.23 -27.87
C GLY A 119 11.52 4.46 -28.99
N ALA A 120 11.40 4.90 -30.25
CA ALA A 120 12.21 4.39 -31.36
C ALA A 120 13.72 4.55 -31.14
N LEU A 121 14.17 5.67 -30.58
CA LEU A 121 15.57 5.86 -30.20
C LEU A 121 15.91 5.02 -28.98
N GLY A 122 14.97 4.82 -28.06
CA GLY A 122 15.13 3.89 -26.94
C GLY A 122 15.42 2.46 -27.42
N ALA A 123 14.62 1.95 -28.37
CA ALA A 123 14.84 0.63 -28.96
C ALA A 123 16.15 0.50 -29.74
N ILE A 124 16.58 1.55 -30.44
CA ILE A 124 17.86 1.56 -31.18
C ILE A 124 19.05 1.52 -30.21
N LEU A 125 18.98 2.27 -29.12
CA LEU A 125 20.09 2.46 -28.18
C LEU A 125 20.14 1.41 -27.07
N ALA A 126 19.05 0.67 -26.84
CA ALA A 126 18.92 -0.33 -25.79
C ALA A 126 20.11 -1.30 -25.65
N PRO A 127 20.71 -1.85 -26.73
CA PRO A 127 21.87 -2.74 -26.62
C PRO A 127 23.15 -2.11 -26.07
N HIS A 128 23.22 -0.78 -25.98
CA HIS A 128 24.45 -0.05 -25.67
C HIS A 128 24.41 0.74 -24.36
N ILE A 129 23.32 0.64 -23.61
CA ILE A 129 23.10 1.37 -22.35
C ILE A 129 23.15 0.39 -21.17
N ALA A 130 23.64 0.84 -20.00
CA ALA A 130 23.81 -0.03 -18.83
C ALA A 130 22.51 -0.27 -18.01
N GLY A 131 21.67 0.75 -17.79
CA GLY A 131 20.48 0.62 -16.93
C GLY A 131 19.29 -0.09 -17.57
N THR A 132 18.32 -0.58 -16.78
CA THR A 132 17.18 -1.35 -17.30
C THR A 132 15.83 -0.88 -16.76
N ARG A 133 15.16 0.02 -17.48
CA ARG A 133 13.72 0.28 -17.30
C ARG A 133 12.89 -0.76 -18.07
N PRO A 134 11.81 -1.32 -17.48
CA PRO A 134 11.12 -2.46 -18.06
C PRO A 134 10.09 -2.00 -19.11
N THR A 135 10.56 -1.43 -20.22
CA THR A 135 9.71 -1.00 -21.35
C THR A 135 9.98 -1.88 -22.56
N LEU A 136 8.98 -2.17 -23.39
CA LEU A 136 9.18 -3.05 -24.55
C LEU A 136 10.22 -2.52 -25.55
N PRO A 137 10.34 -1.20 -25.83
CA PRO A 137 11.44 -0.68 -26.64
C PRO A 137 12.82 -1.12 -26.12
N ILE A 138 13.07 -1.01 -24.81
CA ILE A 138 14.36 -1.37 -24.21
C ILE A 138 14.53 -2.90 -24.15
N LEU A 139 13.54 -3.59 -23.58
CA LEU A 139 13.58 -5.04 -23.35
C LEU A 139 13.73 -5.83 -24.66
N LEU A 140 12.94 -5.48 -25.68
CA LEU A 140 13.04 -6.14 -26.99
C LEU A 140 14.21 -5.64 -27.82
N GLY A 141 14.68 -4.41 -27.61
CA GLY A 141 15.89 -3.89 -28.24
C GLY A 141 17.13 -4.70 -27.86
N ARG A 142 17.19 -5.21 -26.63
CA ARG A 142 18.25 -6.11 -26.13
C ARG A 142 18.01 -7.58 -26.44
N SER A 143 16.79 -7.95 -26.81
CA SER A 143 16.42 -9.34 -27.07
C SER A 143 16.97 -9.84 -28.41
N GLU A 144 17.27 -11.14 -28.46
CA GLU A 144 17.63 -11.81 -29.72
C GLU A 144 16.53 -11.63 -30.79
N PRO A 145 16.87 -11.37 -32.06
CA PRO A 145 15.87 -11.15 -33.12
C PRO A 145 14.90 -12.32 -33.29
N SER A 146 15.33 -13.54 -32.95
CA SER A 146 14.49 -14.74 -32.99
C SER A 146 13.38 -14.72 -31.94
N ALA A 147 13.65 -14.18 -30.75
CA ALA A 147 12.67 -14.01 -29.68
C ALA A 147 11.61 -12.95 -30.06
N VAL A 148 12.05 -11.81 -30.60
CA VAL A 148 11.15 -10.74 -31.09
C VAL A 148 10.21 -11.27 -32.19
N LEU A 149 10.74 -12.06 -33.13
CA LEU A 149 9.94 -12.67 -34.19
C LEU A 149 8.98 -13.75 -33.66
N ALA A 150 9.37 -14.50 -32.63
CA ALA A 150 8.49 -15.47 -31.99
C ALA A 150 7.31 -14.77 -31.32
N LEU A 151 7.58 -13.73 -30.54
CA LEU A 151 6.56 -12.93 -29.86
C LEU A 151 5.58 -12.29 -30.86
N ALA A 152 6.09 -11.71 -31.95
CA ALA A 152 5.25 -11.17 -33.01
C ALA A 152 4.29 -12.21 -33.61
N ARG A 153 4.75 -13.46 -33.78
CA ARG A 153 3.91 -14.55 -34.31
C ARG A 153 2.83 -14.98 -33.31
N THR A 154 3.14 -15.00 -32.02
CA THR A 154 2.18 -15.34 -30.94
C THR A 154 0.93 -14.45 -30.98
N TYR A 155 1.10 -13.19 -31.38
CA TYR A 155 0.02 -12.20 -31.44
C TYR A 155 -0.38 -11.80 -32.86
N ASP A 156 0.01 -12.57 -33.88
CA ASP A 156 -0.30 -12.30 -35.30
C ASP A 156 0.11 -10.89 -35.79
N ILE A 157 1.19 -10.33 -35.21
CA ILE A 157 1.71 -9.01 -35.55
C ILE A 157 2.53 -9.09 -36.86
N PRO A 158 2.27 -8.21 -37.85
CA PRO A 158 3.01 -8.23 -39.11
C PRO A 158 4.52 -8.05 -38.93
N THR A 159 5.32 -8.96 -39.51
CA THR A 159 6.79 -9.00 -39.38
C THR A 159 7.55 -8.28 -40.51
N LYS A 160 6.89 -7.42 -41.29
CA LYS A 160 7.52 -6.71 -42.42
C LYS A 160 8.29 -5.48 -41.95
N GLY A 161 9.42 -5.16 -42.58
CA GLY A 161 10.24 -3.98 -42.23
C GLY A 161 11.47 -4.37 -41.40
N SER A 162 12.10 -3.39 -40.75
CA SER A 162 13.24 -3.63 -39.87
C SER A 162 12.85 -4.25 -38.53
N LEU A 163 13.86 -4.73 -37.79
CA LEU A 163 13.66 -5.25 -36.43
C LEU A 163 13.12 -4.17 -35.48
N ILE A 164 13.65 -2.95 -35.55
CA ILE A 164 13.17 -1.82 -34.75
C ILE A 164 11.70 -1.52 -35.06
N GLU A 165 11.30 -1.48 -36.34
CA GLU A 165 9.89 -1.30 -36.70
C GLU A 165 8.98 -2.40 -36.12
N LEU A 166 9.49 -3.64 -36.04
CA LEU A 166 8.76 -4.74 -35.42
C LEU A 166 8.62 -4.55 -33.90
N ILE A 167 9.70 -4.16 -33.21
CA ILE A 167 9.68 -3.86 -31.77
C ILE A 167 8.64 -2.79 -31.45
N LEU A 168 8.62 -1.70 -32.22
CA LEU A 168 7.67 -0.61 -31.99
C LEU A 168 6.22 -1.04 -32.21
N ARG A 169 5.95 -1.88 -33.23
CA ARG A 169 4.60 -2.45 -33.42
C ARG A 169 4.19 -3.36 -32.26
N ILE A 170 5.12 -4.16 -31.72
CA ILE A 170 4.83 -5.00 -30.56
C ILE A 170 4.48 -4.11 -29.36
N SER A 171 5.30 -3.10 -29.08
CA SER A 171 5.06 -2.14 -27.99
C SER A 171 3.71 -1.42 -28.14
N ASP A 172 3.43 -0.84 -29.33
CA ASP A 172 2.14 -0.20 -29.62
C ASP A 172 0.95 -1.16 -29.43
N THR A 173 1.12 -2.45 -29.78
CA THR A 173 0.06 -3.47 -29.62
C THR A 173 -0.18 -3.79 -28.15
N PHE A 174 0.89 -3.93 -27.36
CA PHE A 174 0.83 -4.27 -25.93
C PHE A 174 0.24 -3.13 -25.10
N ALA A 175 0.47 -1.87 -25.51
CA ALA A 175 -0.06 -0.69 -24.84
C ALA A 175 -1.59 -0.52 -24.99
N HIS A 176 -2.27 -1.36 -25.77
CA HIS A 176 -3.72 -1.30 -25.89
C HIS A 176 -4.41 -1.76 -24.59
N PRO A 177 -5.45 -1.04 -24.11
CA PRO A 177 -6.13 -1.35 -22.84
C PRO A 177 -6.64 -2.79 -22.72
N ASP A 178 -7.13 -3.36 -23.82
CA ASP A 178 -7.73 -4.70 -23.85
C ASP A 178 -6.69 -5.82 -24.09
N PHE A 179 -5.40 -5.49 -24.22
CA PHE A 179 -4.39 -6.47 -24.58
C PHE A 179 -4.21 -7.57 -23.53
N VAL A 180 -4.31 -7.21 -22.24
CA VAL A 180 -4.21 -8.17 -21.13
C VAL A 180 -5.34 -9.21 -21.17
N ALA A 181 -6.54 -8.85 -21.63
CA ALA A 181 -7.61 -9.84 -21.83
C ALA A 181 -7.22 -10.88 -22.90
N GLY A 182 -6.55 -10.44 -23.98
CA GLY A 182 -6.02 -11.34 -25.01
C GLY A 182 -4.87 -12.24 -24.52
N ILE A 183 -4.10 -11.79 -23.51
CA ILE A 183 -3.12 -12.64 -22.82
C ILE A 183 -3.83 -13.74 -22.03
N LEU A 184 -4.88 -13.40 -21.26
CA LEU A 184 -5.63 -14.38 -20.46
C LEU A 184 -6.24 -15.50 -21.31
N GLU A 185 -6.77 -15.17 -22.49
CA GLU A 185 -7.33 -16.16 -23.42
C GLU A 185 -6.30 -17.19 -23.93
N ARG A 186 -4.99 -16.89 -23.79
CA ARG A 186 -3.88 -17.75 -24.20
C ARG A 186 -3.28 -18.55 -23.03
N LEU A 187 -3.68 -18.27 -21.79
CA LEU A 187 -3.26 -19.01 -20.62
C LEU A 187 -4.19 -20.21 -20.39
N ASP A 188 -3.62 -21.37 -20.05
CA ASP A 188 -4.42 -22.55 -19.68
C ASP A 188 -5.15 -22.33 -18.34
N ASN A 189 -4.53 -21.59 -17.42
CA ASN A 189 -5.16 -21.05 -16.21
C ASN A 189 -4.96 -19.52 -16.15
N PRO A 190 -6.03 -18.71 -16.19
CA PRO A 190 -5.94 -17.26 -16.05
C PRO A 190 -5.21 -16.78 -14.78
N GLU A 191 -5.30 -17.53 -13.68
CA GLU A 191 -4.66 -17.18 -12.40
C GLU A 191 -3.14 -17.10 -12.49
N TRP A 192 -2.53 -17.74 -13.49
CA TRP A 192 -1.09 -17.67 -13.74
C TRP A 192 -0.59 -16.24 -14.03
N ILE A 193 -1.48 -15.33 -14.47
CA ILE A 193 -1.14 -13.90 -14.59
C ILE A 193 -0.77 -13.25 -13.26
N GLY A 194 -1.15 -13.87 -12.13
CA GLY A 194 -0.86 -13.40 -10.78
C GLY A 194 0.63 -13.19 -10.50
N ALA A 195 1.51 -13.94 -11.19
CA ALA A 195 2.96 -13.75 -11.15
C ALA A 195 3.38 -12.35 -11.67
N ALA A 196 2.78 -11.89 -12.77
CA ALA A 196 3.04 -10.57 -13.34
C ALA A 196 2.44 -9.45 -12.47
N MET A 197 1.25 -9.68 -11.92
CA MET A 197 0.68 -8.77 -10.93
C MET A 197 1.60 -8.63 -9.72
N MET A 198 2.26 -9.71 -9.30
CA MET A 198 3.21 -9.67 -8.18
C MET A 198 4.43 -8.82 -8.46
N ALA A 199 5.06 -9.01 -9.62
CA ALA A 199 6.14 -8.14 -10.05
C ALA A 199 5.68 -6.68 -10.18
N LEU A 200 4.46 -6.40 -10.67
CA LEU A 200 3.91 -5.05 -10.76
C LEU A 200 3.80 -4.35 -9.39
N GLU A 201 3.38 -5.07 -8.34
CA GLU A 201 3.33 -4.49 -6.99
C GLU A 201 4.69 -4.21 -6.37
N LEU A 202 5.74 -4.83 -6.88
CA LEU A 202 7.12 -4.56 -6.48
C LEU A 202 7.78 -3.46 -7.33
N GLY A 203 6.97 -2.68 -8.08
CA GLY A 203 7.47 -1.61 -8.95
C GLY A 203 7.77 -2.07 -10.38
N GLY A 204 7.28 -3.25 -10.76
CA GLY A 204 7.41 -3.79 -12.12
C GLY A 204 8.76 -4.44 -12.41
N ILE A 205 9.71 -4.43 -11.48
CA ILE A 205 10.94 -5.23 -11.48
C ILE A 205 11.04 -5.90 -10.12
N CYS A 206 11.46 -7.16 -10.07
CA CYS A 206 11.71 -7.86 -8.81
C CYS A 206 12.63 -9.06 -9.03
N TYR A 207 13.00 -9.79 -7.98
CA TYR A 207 13.75 -11.03 -8.18
C TYR A 207 12.87 -12.16 -8.71
N TRP A 208 13.46 -12.99 -9.55
CA TRP A 208 12.83 -14.19 -10.08
C TRP A 208 12.32 -15.11 -8.97
N ARG A 209 13.13 -15.30 -7.92
CA ARG A 209 12.80 -16.09 -6.73
C ARG A 209 11.54 -15.59 -6.01
N GLU A 210 11.27 -14.29 -6.01
CA GLU A 210 10.09 -13.74 -5.32
C GLU A 210 8.81 -14.13 -6.06
N VAL A 211 8.89 -14.20 -7.38
CA VAL A 211 7.77 -14.59 -8.24
C VAL A 211 7.51 -16.09 -8.20
N PHE A 212 8.56 -16.90 -8.28
CA PHE A 212 8.42 -18.34 -8.55
C PHE A 212 8.92 -19.26 -7.42
N GLY A 213 9.52 -18.71 -6.35
CA GLY A 213 10.01 -19.47 -5.20
C GLY A 213 11.26 -20.32 -5.45
N TYR A 214 11.94 -20.14 -6.60
CA TYR A 214 13.19 -20.80 -6.95
C TYR A 214 14.09 -19.84 -7.73
N GLU A 215 15.41 -20.03 -7.69
CA GLU A 215 16.36 -19.32 -8.55
C GLU A 215 16.65 -20.12 -9.83
N ASP A 216 16.63 -19.47 -10.98
CA ASP A 216 16.93 -20.10 -12.27
C ASP A 216 18.41 -19.91 -12.65
N ASP A 217 19.30 -20.60 -11.92
CA ASP A 217 20.74 -20.55 -12.19
C ASP A 217 21.10 -21.54 -13.33
N GLU A 218 21.20 -20.99 -14.54
CA GLU A 218 21.58 -21.75 -15.75
C GLU A 218 23.03 -22.29 -15.68
N GLU A 219 23.92 -21.69 -14.88
CA GLU A 219 25.33 -22.04 -14.80
C GLU A 219 25.62 -23.15 -13.78
N THR A 220 25.01 -23.11 -12.59
CA THR A 220 25.33 -24.09 -11.53
C THR A 220 24.43 -25.33 -11.54
N ARG A 221 23.25 -25.28 -12.18
CA ARG A 221 22.20 -26.32 -12.10
C ARG A 221 21.83 -26.73 -10.67
N GLN A 222 22.19 -25.93 -9.66
CA GLN A 222 21.79 -26.12 -8.28
C GLN A 222 20.71 -25.09 -8.00
N ASP A 223 19.45 -25.55 -8.01
CA ASP A 223 18.32 -24.69 -7.68
C ASP A 223 18.52 -24.15 -6.24
N ASN A 224 18.74 -22.84 -6.07
CA ASN A 224 18.52 -22.17 -4.80
C ASN A 224 16.99 -22.06 -4.63
N ILE A 225 16.42 -22.98 -3.86
CA ILE A 225 14.96 -23.12 -3.70
C ILE A 225 14.57 -22.58 -2.33
N VAL A 226 13.42 -21.91 -2.24
CA VAL A 226 12.80 -21.65 -0.93
C VAL A 226 12.65 -22.99 -0.18
N PRO A 227 13.04 -23.08 1.11
CA PRO A 227 12.96 -24.32 1.86
C PRO A 227 11.57 -24.95 1.78
N LEU A 228 11.51 -26.27 1.55
CA LEU A 228 10.29 -27.11 1.54
C LEU A 228 9.41 -27.11 0.27
N MET A 229 9.75 -26.38 -0.80
CA MET A 229 8.99 -26.44 -2.07
C MET A 229 9.06 -27.85 -2.70
N ARG A 230 7.90 -28.43 -3.02
CA ARG A 230 7.81 -29.79 -3.57
C ARG A 230 8.14 -29.82 -5.06
N ASN A 231 8.58 -30.98 -5.55
CA ASN A 231 8.99 -31.12 -6.95
C ASN A 231 7.88 -30.82 -7.97
N HIS A 232 6.61 -31.08 -7.64
CA HIS A 232 5.49 -30.80 -8.55
C HIS A 232 5.16 -29.31 -8.60
N GLU A 233 5.13 -28.63 -7.44
CA GLU A 233 4.99 -27.16 -7.34
C GLU A 233 6.11 -26.49 -8.14
N ARG A 234 7.35 -26.97 -8.04
CA ARG A 234 8.46 -26.43 -8.84
C ARG A 234 8.27 -26.64 -10.35
N ALA A 235 7.79 -27.82 -10.76
CA ALA A 235 7.54 -28.10 -12.18
C ALA A 235 6.45 -27.19 -12.74
N GLU A 236 5.39 -26.97 -11.96
CA GLU A 236 4.32 -26.03 -12.27
C GLU A 236 4.83 -24.59 -12.36
N GLN A 237 5.58 -24.09 -11.36
CA GLN A 237 6.14 -22.73 -11.41
C GLN A 237 7.08 -22.52 -12.61
N ARG A 238 7.87 -23.53 -12.99
CA ARG A 238 8.69 -23.50 -14.21
C ARG A 238 7.86 -23.41 -15.49
N GLU A 239 6.77 -24.17 -15.55
CA GLU A 239 5.83 -24.13 -16.67
C GLU A 239 5.15 -22.77 -16.79
N VAL A 240 4.65 -22.24 -15.67
CA VAL A 240 4.08 -20.89 -15.59
C VAL A 240 5.08 -19.85 -16.07
N ALA A 241 6.29 -19.86 -15.53
CA ALA A 241 7.34 -18.91 -15.89
C ALA A 241 7.68 -18.97 -17.39
N ALA A 242 7.85 -20.17 -17.95
CA ALA A 242 8.14 -20.35 -19.37
C ALA A 242 7.02 -19.82 -20.27
N ILE A 243 5.75 -20.02 -19.87
CA ILE A 243 4.59 -19.51 -20.61
C ILE A 243 4.55 -17.99 -20.55
N LEU A 244 4.71 -17.39 -19.38
CA LEU A 244 4.67 -15.93 -19.21
C LEU A 244 5.82 -15.23 -19.95
N LEU A 245 7.03 -15.81 -19.94
CA LEU A 245 8.15 -15.36 -20.79
C LEU A 245 7.80 -15.47 -22.28
N GLY A 246 7.24 -16.61 -22.71
CA GLY A 246 6.86 -16.84 -24.10
C GLY A 246 5.74 -15.92 -24.61
N LEU A 247 4.88 -15.45 -23.70
CA LEU A 247 3.83 -14.48 -23.96
C LEU A 247 4.31 -13.02 -23.89
N GLY A 248 5.56 -12.77 -23.47
CA GLY A 248 6.10 -11.42 -23.27
C GLY A 248 5.45 -10.68 -22.11
N VAL A 249 4.89 -11.40 -21.14
CA VAL A 249 4.32 -10.82 -19.90
C VAL A 249 5.43 -10.51 -18.91
N LEU A 250 6.48 -11.33 -18.92
CA LEU A 250 7.68 -11.18 -18.10
C LEU A 250 8.91 -11.18 -18.99
N PHE A 251 9.96 -10.51 -18.53
CA PHE A 251 11.28 -10.50 -19.15
C PHE A 251 12.34 -10.70 -18.08
N LYS A 252 13.28 -11.62 -18.30
CA LYS A 252 14.49 -11.68 -17.48
C LYS A 252 15.36 -10.46 -17.79
N LEU A 253 15.87 -9.81 -16.76
CA LEU A 253 16.79 -8.69 -16.90
C LEU A 253 18.20 -9.21 -16.64
N GLU A 254 19.07 -9.10 -17.64
CA GLU A 254 20.48 -9.45 -17.52
C GLU A 254 21.25 -8.21 -17.07
N GLU A 255 21.74 -8.23 -15.83
CA GLU A 255 22.54 -7.13 -15.28
C GLU A 255 23.86 -7.75 -14.78
N GLU A 256 24.99 -7.39 -15.41
CA GLU A 256 26.30 -8.02 -15.17
C GLU A 256 26.80 -7.90 -13.72
N GLU A 257 26.22 -6.98 -12.94
CA GLU A 257 26.60 -6.67 -11.57
C GLU A 257 25.71 -7.35 -10.51
N VAL A 258 24.61 -8.00 -10.90
CA VAL A 258 23.62 -8.56 -9.95
C VAL A 258 23.81 -10.07 -9.78
N GLU A 259 23.94 -10.52 -8.54
CA GLU A 259 24.17 -11.93 -8.17
C GLU A 259 22.93 -12.83 -8.42
N TYR A 260 21.74 -12.24 -8.58
CA TYR A 260 20.46 -12.93 -8.69
C TYR A 260 19.70 -12.54 -9.96
N THR A 261 18.87 -13.45 -10.48
CA THR A 261 18.06 -13.18 -11.68
C THR A 261 16.95 -12.19 -11.36
N LEU A 262 16.92 -11.07 -12.09
CA LEU A 262 15.83 -10.11 -12.05
C LEU A 262 14.79 -10.42 -13.12
N VAL A 263 13.53 -10.11 -12.83
CA VAL A 263 12.41 -10.21 -13.76
C VAL A 263 11.64 -8.88 -13.79
N GLY A 264 11.28 -8.43 -14.99
CA GLY A 264 10.51 -7.22 -15.22
C GLY A 264 9.20 -7.48 -15.93
N VAL A 265 8.16 -6.73 -15.58
CA VAL A 265 6.88 -6.64 -16.30
C VAL A 265 6.94 -5.40 -17.19
N PRO A 266 6.66 -5.52 -18.49
CA PRO A 266 6.64 -4.37 -19.37
C PRO A 266 5.63 -3.31 -18.95
N GLU A 267 6.05 -2.05 -18.90
CA GLU A 267 5.22 -0.90 -18.53
C GLU A 267 3.95 -0.77 -19.38
N GLU A 268 4.01 -1.19 -20.65
CA GLU A 268 2.86 -1.22 -21.54
C GLU A 268 1.71 -2.10 -21.01
N LEU A 269 2.01 -3.08 -20.16
CA LEU A 269 1.01 -3.96 -19.54
C LEU A 269 0.53 -3.46 -18.17
N TRP A 270 1.24 -2.53 -17.52
CA TRP A 270 0.99 -2.16 -16.12
C TRP A 270 -0.44 -1.71 -15.87
N ARG A 271 -0.97 -0.81 -16.71
CA ARG A 271 -2.33 -0.30 -16.54
C ARG A 271 -3.39 -1.39 -16.68
N GLY A 272 -3.22 -2.28 -17.67
CA GLY A 272 -4.16 -3.39 -17.90
C GLY A 272 -4.11 -4.44 -16.78
N LEU A 273 -2.89 -4.77 -16.32
CA LEU A 273 -2.68 -5.69 -15.19
C LEU A 273 -3.22 -5.11 -13.89
N TRP A 274 -2.99 -3.81 -13.63
CA TRP A 274 -3.53 -3.10 -12.48
C TRP A 274 -5.06 -3.11 -12.46
N ALA A 275 -5.71 -2.71 -13.56
CA ALA A 275 -7.16 -2.67 -13.65
C ALA A 275 -7.80 -4.06 -13.45
N MET A 276 -7.16 -5.09 -14.00
CA MET A 276 -7.57 -6.48 -13.81
C MET A 276 -7.42 -6.92 -12.35
N GLY A 277 -6.28 -6.62 -11.72
CA GLY A 277 -5.98 -6.99 -10.34
C GLY A 277 -6.94 -6.35 -9.36
N GLN A 278 -7.22 -5.06 -9.57
CA GLN A 278 -8.25 -4.34 -8.82
C GLN A 278 -9.62 -5.01 -8.96
N GLY A 279 -10.01 -5.38 -10.19
CA GLY A 279 -11.28 -6.07 -10.43
C GLY A 279 -11.38 -7.41 -9.71
N TRP A 280 -10.31 -8.22 -9.72
CA TRP A 280 -10.27 -9.50 -9.01
C TRP A 280 -10.33 -9.34 -7.49
N LEU A 281 -9.62 -8.36 -6.93
CA LEU A 281 -9.66 -8.09 -5.49
C LEU A 281 -11.04 -7.64 -5.01
N ILE A 282 -11.72 -6.80 -5.78
CA ILE A 282 -13.11 -6.39 -5.49
C ILE A 282 -14.03 -7.61 -5.52
N GLU A 283 -13.91 -8.46 -6.55
CA GLU A 283 -14.70 -9.68 -6.70
C GLU A 283 -14.44 -10.67 -5.56
N TRP A 284 -13.18 -10.90 -5.17
CA TRP A 284 -12.85 -11.77 -4.04
C TRP A 284 -13.37 -11.23 -2.72
N THR A 285 -13.24 -9.92 -2.49
CA THR A 285 -13.82 -9.25 -1.31
C THR A 285 -15.33 -9.50 -1.24
N ARG A 286 -16.04 -9.37 -2.38
CA ARG A 286 -17.47 -9.65 -2.48
C ARG A 286 -17.78 -11.11 -2.16
N VAL A 287 -17.13 -12.05 -2.85
CA VAL A 287 -17.35 -13.51 -2.65
C VAL A 287 -17.08 -13.92 -1.21
N THR A 288 -16.02 -13.43 -0.57
CA THR A 288 -15.73 -13.71 0.84
C THR A 288 -16.78 -13.12 1.77
N THR A 289 -17.31 -11.93 1.46
CA THR A 289 -18.41 -11.31 2.23
C THR A 289 -19.70 -12.12 2.13
N GLU A 290 -20.04 -12.61 0.93
CA GLU A 290 -21.19 -13.49 0.71
C GLU A 290 -21.03 -14.83 1.45
N GLN A 291 -19.83 -15.43 1.40
CA GLN A 291 -19.53 -16.66 2.14
C GLN A 291 -19.65 -16.46 3.65
N LEU A 292 -19.12 -15.36 4.19
CA LEU A 292 -19.28 -14.98 5.60
C LEU A 292 -20.76 -14.87 5.99
N ALA A 293 -21.60 -14.27 5.13
CA ALA A 293 -23.03 -14.16 5.35
C ALA A 293 -23.74 -15.52 5.30
N GLU A 294 -23.33 -16.43 4.40
CA GLU A 294 -23.91 -17.78 4.28
C GLU A 294 -23.53 -18.67 5.48
N PHE A 295 -22.29 -18.61 5.95
CA PHE A 295 -21.77 -19.43 7.06
C PHE A 295 -21.96 -18.80 8.45
N ALA A 296 -22.62 -17.64 8.51
CA ALA A 296 -22.98 -16.96 9.75
C ALA A 296 -23.87 -17.86 10.64
N VAL A 297 -23.46 -18.06 11.89
CA VAL A 297 -24.26 -18.85 12.84
C VAL A 297 -25.06 -17.93 13.75
N ARG A 298 -26.36 -18.16 13.85
CA ARG A 298 -27.22 -17.45 14.81
C ARG A 298 -27.24 -18.20 16.14
N ARG A 299 -26.68 -17.59 17.18
CA ARG A 299 -26.72 -18.12 18.57
C ARG A 299 -27.27 -17.06 19.51
N LEU A 300 -28.14 -17.49 20.42
CA LEU A 300 -28.59 -16.64 21.53
C LEU A 300 -27.50 -16.61 22.59
N ARG A 301 -26.98 -15.43 22.90
CA ARG A 301 -26.12 -15.19 24.08
C ARG A 301 -26.58 -13.90 24.75
N GLU A 302 -26.60 -13.89 26.08
CA GLU A 302 -27.01 -12.72 26.85
C GLU A 302 -26.03 -11.56 26.62
N ALA A 303 -26.56 -10.35 26.49
CA ALA A 303 -25.74 -9.16 26.44
C ALA A 303 -24.94 -9.03 27.75
N PRO A 304 -23.65 -8.61 27.68
CA PRO A 304 -22.86 -8.38 28.88
C PRO A 304 -23.58 -7.35 29.76
N VAL A 305 -23.58 -7.64 31.06
CA VAL A 305 -24.28 -6.82 32.06
C VAL A 305 -23.64 -5.43 32.20
N TRP A 306 -22.39 -5.28 31.74
CA TRP A 306 -21.56 -4.08 31.85
C TRP A 306 -21.13 -3.55 30.48
N SER A 307 -20.55 -2.34 30.46
CA SER A 307 -19.92 -1.76 29.28
C SER A 307 -18.54 -1.20 29.58
N THR A 308 -17.63 -1.32 28.63
CA THR A 308 -16.26 -0.75 28.70
C THR A 308 -16.26 0.73 29.01
N GLN A 309 -17.15 1.50 28.41
CA GLN A 309 -17.28 2.93 28.68
C GLN A 309 -17.57 3.21 30.16
N ALA A 310 -18.41 2.40 30.81
CA ALA A 310 -18.69 2.52 32.24
C ALA A 310 -17.49 2.14 33.11
N ALA A 311 -16.73 1.10 32.72
CA ALA A 311 -15.48 0.73 33.39
C ALA A 311 -14.40 1.82 33.25
N MET A 312 -14.27 2.44 32.07
CA MET A 312 -13.37 3.58 31.84
C MET A 312 -13.79 4.83 32.60
N LYS A 313 -15.11 5.08 32.75
CA LYS A 313 -15.61 6.13 33.66
C LYS A 313 -15.16 5.90 35.09
N TRP A 314 -15.25 4.66 35.59
CA TRP A 314 -14.78 4.34 36.92
C TRP A 314 -13.26 4.58 37.06
N LEU A 315 -12.45 4.12 36.10
CA LEU A 315 -11.01 4.40 36.09
C LEU A 315 -10.71 5.90 36.13
N ALA A 316 -11.37 6.68 35.27
CA ALA A 316 -11.19 8.13 35.22
C ALA A 316 -11.55 8.81 36.54
N VAL A 317 -12.58 8.32 37.25
CA VAL A 317 -12.91 8.81 38.61
C VAL A 317 -11.81 8.50 39.62
N GLU A 318 -11.23 7.29 39.61
CA GLU A 318 -10.13 6.94 40.51
C GLU A 318 -8.88 7.79 40.24
N VAL A 319 -8.57 8.03 38.96
CA VAL A 319 -7.45 8.89 38.53
C VAL A 319 -7.66 10.34 38.93
N ALA A 320 -8.84 10.91 38.67
CA ALA A 320 -9.17 12.30 39.03
C ALA A 320 -9.09 12.57 40.54
N ARG A 321 -9.16 11.52 41.38
CA ARG A 321 -8.99 11.61 42.84
C ARG A 321 -7.53 11.59 43.29
N GLY A 322 -6.57 11.57 42.37
CA GLY A 322 -5.14 11.65 42.64
C GLY A 322 -4.56 10.39 43.29
N LYS A 323 -5.21 9.23 43.11
CA LYS A 323 -4.81 7.95 43.73
C LYS A 323 -3.91 7.07 42.86
N THR A 324 -3.62 7.48 41.63
CA THR A 324 -2.91 6.64 40.65
C THR A 324 -1.72 7.38 40.06
N THR A 325 -0.54 6.80 40.21
CA THR A 325 0.69 7.28 39.55
C THR A 325 0.91 6.57 38.22
N ARG A 326 1.88 7.05 37.44
CA ARG A 326 2.31 6.40 36.19
C ARG A 326 2.75 4.95 36.40
N SER A 327 3.47 4.67 37.49
CA SER A 327 3.93 3.30 37.79
C SER A 327 2.79 2.39 38.23
N ASP A 328 1.73 2.95 38.82
CA ASP A 328 0.57 2.18 39.27
C ASP A 328 -0.37 1.76 38.13
N LEU A 329 -0.49 2.56 37.05
CA LEU A 329 -1.50 2.39 35.99
C LEU A 329 -1.50 1.01 35.32
N PHE A 330 -0.35 0.34 35.28
CA PHE A 330 -0.20 -1.01 34.73
C PHE A 330 0.34 -2.02 35.75
N SER A 331 0.27 -1.68 37.04
CA SER A 331 0.76 -2.57 38.10
C SER A 331 -0.21 -3.70 38.37
N ASP A 332 0.32 -4.91 38.64
CA ASP A 332 -0.47 -6.06 39.09
C ASP A 332 -1.33 -5.72 40.32
N GLY A 333 -0.85 -4.80 41.17
CA GLY A 333 -1.57 -4.34 42.36
C GLY A 333 -2.84 -3.56 42.04
N LEU A 334 -2.78 -2.66 41.05
CA LEU A 334 -3.96 -1.90 40.61
C LEU A 334 -4.95 -2.81 39.90
N ILE A 335 -4.47 -3.67 38.99
CA ILE A 335 -5.31 -4.65 38.27
C ILE A 335 -6.05 -5.54 39.27
N ALA A 336 -5.34 -6.16 40.21
CA ALA A 336 -5.94 -7.01 41.24
C ALA A 336 -6.92 -6.26 42.16
N SER A 337 -6.76 -4.94 42.32
CA SER A 337 -7.71 -4.10 43.06
C SER A 337 -9.02 -3.90 42.29
N PHE A 338 -8.95 -3.67 40.98
CA PHE A 338 -10.14 -3.55 40.13
C PHE A 338 -10.88 -4.89 40.01
N GLU A 339 -10.16 -5.99 39.77
CA GLU A 339 -10.74 -7.35 39.73
C GLU A 339 -11.48 -7.70 41.04
N ARG A 340 -10.88 -7.37 42.19
CA ARG A 340 -11.50 -7.64 43.49
C ARG A 340 -12.76 -6.82 43.73
N ARG A 341 -12.78 -5.57 43.26
CA ARG A 341 -13.92 -4.66 43.42
C ARG A 341 -14.97 -4.84 42.32
N ALA A 342 -14.69 -5.61 41.28
CA ALA A 342 -15.60 -5.90 40.18
C ALA A 342 -15.54 -7.38 39.76
N PRO A 343 -15.79 -8.34 40.68
CA PRO A 343 -15.60 -9.78 40.41
C PRO A 343 -16.57 -10.35 39.38
N ALA A 344 -17.64 -9.62 39.05
CA ALA A 344 -18.62 -9.99 38.04
C ALA A 344 -18.26 -9.50 36.62
N LEU A 345 -17.23 -8.66 36.49
CA LEU A 345 -16.76 -8.16 35.20
C LEU A 345 -15.72 -9.11 34.63
N ASP A 346 -16.07 -9.75 33.52
CA ASP A 346 -15.15 -10.53 32.69
C ASP A 346 -14.39 -9.58 31.74
N ALA A 347 -13.48 -8.78 32.30
CA ALA A 347 -12.78 -7.71 31.61
C ALA A 347 -11.25 -7.89 31.69
N ASP A 348 -10.56 -7.69 30.56
CA ASP A 348 -9.11 -7.51 30.57
C ASP A 348 -8.78 -6.06 30.99
N TRP A 349 -8.45 -5.88 32.27
CA TRP A 349 -8.15 -4.57 32.84
C TRP A 349 -6.89 -3.94 32.25
N THR A 350 -5.91 -4.75 31.81
CA THR A 350 -4.69 -4.24 31.18
C THR A 350 -5.03 -3.57 29.87
N VAL A 351 -5.83 -4.24 29.04
CA VAL A 351 -6.32 -3.70 27.76
C VAL A 351 -7.15 -2.45 28.01
N LEU A 352 -8.08 -2.47 28.97
CA LEU A 352 -8.91 -1.31 29.30
C LEU A 352 -8.10 -0.09 29.73
N PHE A 353 -7.08 -0.27 30.57
CA PHE A 353 -6.23 0.82 31.04
C PHE A 353 -5.38 1.38 29.92
N GLN A 354 -4.82 0.51 29.06
CA GLN A 354 -4.08 0.95 27.88
C GLN A 354 -4.99 1.73 26.92
N ARG A 355 -6.22 1.26 26.68
CA ARG A 355 -7.19 1.99 25.85
C ARG A 355 -7.54 3.35 26.45
N ALA A 356 -7.71 3.45 27.76
CA ALA A 356 -7.98 4.73 28.41
C ALA A 356 -6.82 5.73 28.25
N ALA A 357 -5.57 5.24 28.28
CA ALA A 357 -4.40 6.07 28.04
C ALA A 357 -4.30 6.50 26.56
N ASP A 358 -4.46 5.57 25.62
CA ASP A 358 -4.38 5.83 24.18
C ASP A 358 -5.48 6.79 23.68
N LEU A 359 -6.69 6.70 24.23
CA LEU A 359 -7.78 7.64 23.94
C LEU A 359 -7.59 8.99 24.63
N GLY A 360 -6.50 9.17 25.39
CA GLY A 360 -6.24 10.39 26.14
C GLY A 360 -7.24 10.63 27.27
N ILE A 361 -8.00 9.63 27.73
CA ILE A 361 -8.91 9.78 28.88
C ILE A 361 -8.10 10.04 30.16
N VAL A 362 -6.96 9.35 30.28
CA VAL A 362 -5.98 9.53 31.36
C VAL A 362 -4.65 9.98 30.77
N ALA A 363 -4.01 10.97 31.38
CA ALA A 363 -2.72 11.51 30.93
C ALA A 363 -1.83 11.89 32.12
N LEU A 364 -0.53 12.11 31.85
CA LEU A 364 0.41 12.58 32.85
C LEU A 364 0.07 14.02 33.27
N ASP A 365 -0.02 14.27 34.58
CA ASP A 365 -0.17 15.63 35.09
C ASP A 365 1.18 16.36 35.07
N LEU A 366 1.44 17.10 33.98
CA LEU A 366 2.66 17.90 33.83
C LEU A 366 2.74 19.09 34.80
N SER A 367 1.64 19.43 35.50
CA SER A 367 1.60 20.46 36.53
C SER A 367 2.10 19.94 37.89
N SER A 368 2.10 18.61 38.09
CA SER A 368 2.54 17.95 39.32
C SER A 368 4.05 17.88 39.49
N LYS A 369 4.85 18.65 38.72
CA LYS A 369 6.34 18.65 38.77
C LYS A 369 6.83 18.89 40.21
N SER A 370 7.01 17.82 40.98
CA SER A 370 7.77 17.89 42.22
C SER A 370 9.25 18.00 41.83
N LYS A 371 9.98 18.77 42.64
CA LYS A 371 11.33 19.24 42.34
C LYS A 371 12.39 18.13 42.31
N ASN A 372 12.02 16.86 42.53
CA ASN A 372 12.95 15.74 42.71
C ASN A 372 12.58 14.43 41.95
N ASP A 373 11.53 14.39 41.12
CA ASP A 373 10.87 13.10 40.84
C ASP A 373 11.55 12.23 39.79
N LYS A 374 11.65 10.94 40.12
CA LYS A 374 11.80 9.87 39.13
C LYS A 374 10.53 9.83 38.27
N PRO A 375 10.62 9.42 36.99
CA PRO A 375 9.45 9.31 36.10
C PRO A 375 8.29 8.46 36.66
N GLU A 376 8.59 7.60 37.63
CA GLU A 376 7.71 6.63 38.27
C GLU A 376 6.69 7.26 39.24
N ASP A 377 7.00 8.43 39.80
CA ASP A 377 6.22 9.11 40.84
C ASP A 377 5.21 10.15 40.27
N ILE A 378 5.15 10.29 38.94
CA ILE A 378 4.29 11.28 38.27
C ILE A 378 2.82 10.87 38.42
N VAL A 379 1.99 11.79 38.93
CA VAL A 379 0.54 11.58 39.11
C VAL A 379 -0.17 11.66 37.76
N LEU A 380 -1.21 10.84 37.59
CA LEU A 380 -2.09 10.89 36.43
C LEU A 380 -3.28 11.83 36.70
N ALA A 381 -3.73 12.50 35.65
CA ALA A 381 -4.94 13.32 35.65
C ALA A 381 -5.85 12.90 34.49
N THR A 382 -7.13 13.24 34.62
CA THR A 382 -8.09 13.13 33.52
C THR A 382 -7.97 14.35 32.61
N THR A 383 -8.11 14.16 31.30
CA THR A 383 -8.05 15.25 30.33
C THR A 383 -9.43 15.87 30.09
N GLU A 384 -9.47 16.98 29.33
CA GLU A 384 -10.73 17.56 28.85
C GLU A 384 -11.49 16.59 27.92
N LEU A 385 -10.76 15.79 27.13
CA LEU A 385 -11.31 14.75 26.24
C LEU A 385 -12.04 13.65 27.02
N ALA A 386 -11.66 13.38 28.27
CA ALA A 386 -12.32 12.36 29.08
C ALA A 386 -13.82 12.63 29.23
N SER A 387 -14.21 13.88 29.51
CA SER A 387 -15.63 14.24 29.62
C SER A 387 -16.33 14.20 28.27
N GLU A 388 -15.65 14.60 27.20
CA GLU A 388 -16.22 14.61 25.85
C GLU A 388 -16.48 13.20 25.34
N MET A 389 -15.55 12.26 25.54
CA MET A 389 -15.64 10.89 25.05
C MET A 389 -16.52 9.99 25.92
N LEU A 390 -16.35 10.05 27.25
CA LEU A 390 -17.05 9.14 28.14
C LEU A 390 -18.55 9.47 28.25
N ASP A 391 -18.98 10.68 27.91
CA ASP A 391 -20.39 11.05 27.94
C ASP A 391 -21.12 10.85 26.60
N LEU A 392 -20.42 10.35 25.58
CA LEU A 392 -21.05 9.92 24.33
C LEU A 392 -21.99 8.74 24.55
N PRO A 393 -23.05 8.59 23.76
CA PRO A 393 -23.79 7.34 23.72
C PRO A 393 -22.93 6.20 23.19
N ARG A 394 -23.22 4.97 23.63
CA ARG A 394 -22.35 3.80 23.40
C ARG A 394 -21.95 3.60 21.94
N ASN A 395 -22.89 3.76 21.00
CA ASN A 395 -22.63 3.66 19.56
C ASN A 395 -21.66 4.75 19.06
N HIS A 396 -21.81 5.99 19.52
CA HIS A 396 -20.90 7.08 19.17
C HIS A 396 -19.53 6.91 19.81
N PHE A 397 -19.47 6.43 21.06
CA PHE A 397 -18.22 6.08 21.72
C PHE A 397 -17.45 5.01 20.92
N ALA A 398 -18.14 3.93 20.52
CA ALA A 398 -17.55 2.86 19.73
C ALA A 398 -17.03 3.36 18.37
N ARG A 399 -17.85 4.12 17.62
CA ARG A 399 -17.44 4.72 16.34
C ARG A 399 -16.27 5.68 16.49
N ARG A 400 -16.21 6.44 17.60
CA ARG A 400 -15.07 7.32 17.89
C ARG A 400 -13.78 6.53 18.12
N MET A 401 -13.85 5.45 18.91
CA MET A 401 -12.70 4.56 19.11
C MET A 401 -12.19 3.98 17.78
N LEU A 402 -13.09 3.54 16.90
CA LEU A 402 -12.76 3.01 15.57
C LEU A 402 -12.14 4.09 14.67
N ALA A 403 -12.70 5.30 14.65
CA ALA A 403 -12.17 6.41 13.86
C ALA A 403 -10.77 6.81 14.32
N ASP A 404 -10.54 6.94 15.63
CA ASP A 404 -9.22 7.23 16.19
C ASP A 404 -8.21 6.10 15.90
N TRP A 405 -8.66 4.84 15.73
CA TRP A 405 -7.80 3.71 15.31
C TRP A 405 -7.42 3.78 13.83
N VAL A 406 -8.39 4.11 12.98
CA VAL A 406 -8.19 4.31 11.54
C VAL A 406 -7.21 5.46 11.30
N ASP A 407 -7.36 6.57 12.02
CA ASP A 407 -6.46 7.72 11.97
C ASP A 407 -5.09 7.47 12.62
N GLY A 408 -4.89 6.29 13.22
CA GLY A 408 -3.63 5.91 13.86
C GLY A 408 -3.35 6.66 15.15
N ILE A 409 -4.37 7.21 15.81
CA ILE A 409 -4.24 7.89 17.11
C ILE A 409 -4.15 6.87 18.25
N ASN A 410 -4.91 5.77 18.19
CA ASN A 410 -5.04 4.81 19.31
C ASN A 410 -4.60 3.36 18.97
N GLY A 411 -3.59 3.14 18.14
CA GLY A 411 -3.20 1.80 17.65
C GLY A 411 -2.28 0.96 18.55
N THR A 412 -1.84 1.44 19.73
CA THR A 412 -0.81 0.74 20.52
C THR A 412 -1.26 -0.64 20.96
N GLY A 413 -0.53 -1.68 20.58
CA GLY A 413 -0.83 -3.08 20.88
C GLY A 413 -1.90 -3.70 19.98
N ILE A 414 -2.78 -2.89 19.36
CA ILE A 414 -3.74 -3.34 18.35
C ILE A 414 -3.01 -3.62 17.03
N ASP A 415 -2.13 -2.71 16.62
CA ASP A 415 -1.37 -2.82 15.38
C ASP A 415 -0.02 -3.56 15.57
N ALA A 416 0.12 -4.32 16.66
CA ALA A 416 1.37 -4.99 17.02
C ALA A 416 1.85 -6.01 15.97
N LYS A 417 0.91 -6.58 15.22
CA LYS A 417 1.14 -7.53 14.14
C LYS A 417 0.98 -6.94 12.76
N LEU A 418 0.62 -5.66 12.67
CA LEU A 418 0.40 -4.95 11.41
C LEU A 418 1.67 -4.99 10.56
N ALA A 419 2.81 -4.51 11.09
CA ALA A 419 4.05 -4.39 10.35
C ALA A 419 4.48 -5.72 9.72
N GLN A 420 4.41 -6.82 10.47
CA GLN A 420 4.68 -8.17 9.96
C GLN A 420 3.64 -8.63 8.92
N ALA A 421 2.35 -8.36 9.18
CA ALA A 421 1.26 -8.74 8.29
C ALA A 421 1.43 -8.10 6.91
N VAL A 422 1.61 -6.77 6.85
CA VAL A 422 1.82 -6.02 5.60
C VAL A 422 3.29 -5.96 5.16
N GLY A 423 4.12 -6.88 5.68
CA GLY A 423 5.56 -7.00 5.41
C GLY A 423 6.31 -5.68 5.31
N LEU A 424 6.11 -4.76 6.26
CA LEU A 424 6.78 -3.47 6.30
C LEU A 424 8.31 -3.66 6.30
N ASP A 425 9.02 -2.88 5.49
CA ASP A 425 10.49 -2.86 5.47
C ASP A 425 11.03 -2.27 6.79
N GLU A 426 11.75 -3.11 7.54
CA GLU A 426 12.34 -2.74 8.83
C GLU A 426 13.49 -1.73 8.74
N GLU A 427 14.29 -1.78 7.67
CA GLU A 427 15.40 -0.85 7.45
C GLU A 427 14.86 0.55 7.16
N TRP A 428 13.89 0.63 6.24
CA TRP A 428 13.19 1.89 5.94
C TRP A 428 12.46 2.43 7.17
N ARG A 429 11.73 1.58 7.92
CA ARG A 429 11.02 2.00 9.13
C ARG A 429 11.98 2.57 10.17
N THR A 430 13.11 1.90 10.41
CA THR A 430 14.13 2.36 11.35
C THR A 430 14.67 3.73 10.95
N HIS A 431 14.98 3.92 9.66
CA HIS A 431 15.44 5.21 9.14
C HIS A 431 14.41 6.33 9.33
N LEU A 432 13.14 6.06 9.00
CA LEU A 432 12.06 7.02 9.20
C LEU A 432 11.88 7.38 10.68
N VAL A 433 11.90 6.39 11.58
CA VAL A 433 11.78 6.65 13.03
C VAL A 433 12.92 7.54 13.53
N GLU A 434 14.15 7.29 13.10
CA GLU A 434 15.27 8.17 13.43
C GLU A 434 15.05 9.61 12.94
N LEU A 435 14.55 9.78 11.72
CA LEU A 435 14.24 11.07 11.13
C LEU A 435 13.14 11.81 11.90
N LEU A 436 12.06 11.11 12.27
CA LEU A 436 10.96 11.66 13.07
C LEU A 436 11.44 12.10 14.46
N VAL A 437 12.24 11.26 15.14
CA VAL A 437 12.84 11.60 16.44
C VAL A 437 13.74 12.82 16.34
N ARG A 438 14.63 12.88 15.34
CA ARG A 438 15.51 14.03 15.10
C ARG A 438 14.71 15.31 14.82
N SER A 439 13.58 15.17 14.12
CA SER A 439 12.70 16.28 13.74
C SER A 439 11.64 16.64 14.79
N GLN A 440 11.58 15.91 15.92
CA GLN A 440 10.55 16.07 16.97
C GLN A 440 9.11 15.92 16.43
N LEU A 441 8.94 15.07 15.41
CA LEU A 441 7.64 14.74 14.84
C LEU A 441 7.03 13.53 15.56
N PRO A 442 5.69 13.42 15.59
CA PRO A 442 5.01 12.28 16.20
C PRO A 442 5.34 10.98 15.47
N ILE A 443 5.48 9.90 16.23
CA ILE A 443 5.65 8.54 15.72
C ILE A 443 4.28 7.86 15.78
N MET A 444 3.84 7.30 14.66
CA MET A 444 2.56 6.59 14.58
C MET A 444 2.65 5.25 15.32
N PRO A 445 1.57 4.74 15.96
CA PRO A 445 1.61 3.53 16.77
C PRO A 445 2.12 2.29 16.04
N TRP A 446 1.80 2.13 14.76
CA TRP A 446 2.27 1.01 13.95
C TRP A 446 3.79 1.02 13.74
N MET A 447 4.44 2.19 13.82
CA MET A 447 5.90 2.32 13.67
C MET A 447 6.67 1.82 14.91
N TYR A 448 6.01 1.48 16.02
CA TYR A 448 6.67 0.91 17.19
C TYR A 448 6.99 -0.58 17.07
N TYR A 449 6.50 -1.24 16.02
CA TYR A 449 6.63 -2.68 15.83
C TYR A 449 7.59 -2.97 14.68
N GLU A 450 8.38 -4.03 14.87
CA GLU A 450 9.35 -4.49 13.89
C GLU A 450 8.62 -5.03 12.66
N GLY A 451 9.13 -4.65 11.49
CA GLY A 451 8.74 -5.16 10.19
C GLY A 451 9.41 -6.49 9.87
N LEU A 452 9.64 -6.72 8.57
CA LEU A 452 10.42 -7.85 8.07
C LEU A 452 11.81 -7.39 7.65
N GLU A 453 12.77 -8.31 7.69
CA GLU A 453 14.12 -8.02 7.19
C GLU A 453 14.05 -7.67 5.70
N HIS A 454 14.82 -6.67 5.28
CA HIS A 454 14.85 -6.14 3.92
C HIS A 454 15.11 -7.20 2.82
N ILE A 455 15.79 -8.29 3.15
CA ILE A 455 16.05 -9.44 2.25
C ILE A 455 14.85 -10.40 2.15
N GLU A 456 14.06 -10.47 3.22
CA GLU A 456 12.79 -11.20 3.23
C GLU A 456 11.68 -10.38 2.58
N THR A 457 11.87 -9.06 2.52
CA THR A 457 10.92 -8.20 1.87
C THR A 457 11.11 -8.34 0.35
N GLY A 458 12.27 -8.02 -0.21
CA GLY A 458 12.49 -8.19 -1.65
C GLY A 458 12.17 -6.97 -2.53
N ALA A 459 11.36 -6.05 -2.01
CA ALA A 459 11.34 -4.67 -2.51
C ALA A 459 12.66 -3.94 -2.18
N GLY A 460 13.35 -4.41 -1.15
CA GLY A 460 14.53 -3.77 -0.63
C GLY A 460 15.69 -3.64 -1.62
N CYS A 461 15.89 -4.62 -2.48
CA CYS A 461 17.08 -4.63 -3.32
C CYS A 461 16.99 -3.75 -4.57
N LEU A 462 15.87 -3.08 -4.82
CA LEU A 462 15.74 -2.14 -5.93
C LEU A 462 16.21 -0.73 -5.56
N ARG A 463 16.39 -0.45 -4.26
CA ARG A 463 16.86 0.84 -3.80
C ARG A 463 17.55 0.76 -2.44
N GLU A 464 18.83 1.09 -2.40
CA GLU A 464 19.50 1.42 -1.13
C GLU A 464 18.83 2.67 -0.54
N VAL A 465 18.46 2.63 0.75
CA VAL A 465 17.87 3.79 1.46
C VAL A 465 18.92 4.90 1.51
N GLU A 466 18.96 5.76 0.48
CA GLU A 466 19.96 6.79 0.35
C GLU A 466 19.79 7.86 1.44
N PRO A 467 20.81 8.10 2.29
CA PRO A 467 20.73 9.14 3.31
C PRO A 467 20.73 10.52 2.66
N GLY A 468 19.59 11.22 2.63
CA GLY A 468 19.59 12.62 2.19
C GLY A 468 18.24 13.24 1.82
N ASP A 469 17.29 12.47 1.33
CA ASP A 469 16.04 13.01 0.79
C ASP A 469 14.87 12.93 1.79
N HIS A 470 14.83 13.92 2.70
CA HIS A 470 13.79 13.98 3.74
C HIS A 470 12.38 14.16 3.14
N GLU A 471 12.26 14.85 2.01
CA GLU A 471 10.95 15.11 1.38
C GLU A 471 10.39 13.82 0.81
N LEU A 472 11.25 13.04 0.16
CA LEU A 472 10.90 11.73 -0.36
C LEU A 472 10.52 10.73 0.74
N VAL A 473 11.34 10.56 1.78
CA VAL A 473 11.02 9.62 2.88
C VAL A 473 9.70 9.97 3.57
N MET A 474 9.38 11.27 3.70
CA MET A 474 8.10 11.71 4.23
C MET A 474 6.92 11.45 3.27
N LEU A 475 7.15 11.52 1.96
CA LEU A 475 6.14 11.14 0.96
C LEU A 475 5.84 9.64 1.02
N GLU A 476 6.87 8.80 1.09
CA GLU A 476 6.73 7.34 1.25
C GLU A 476 6.00 6.99 2.55
N ALA A 477 6.28 7.73 3.63
CA ALA A 477 5.56 7.60 4.90
C ALA A 477 4.07 7.97 4.77
N ASN A 478 3.75 9.00 4.00
CA ASN A 478 2.36 9.40 3.74
C ASN A 478 1.63 8.35 2.89
N MET A 479 2.27 7.77 1.87
CA MET A 479 1.70 6.68 1.07
C MET A 479 1.43 5.45 1.94
N THR A 480 2.39 5.08 2.79
CA THR A 480 2.29 3.97 3.75
C THR A 480 1.12 4.17 4.71
N ASN A 481 1.02 5.36 5.31
CA ASN A 481 -0.08 5.71 6.22
C ASN A 481 -1.44 5.71 5.51
N THR A 482 -1.48 6.19 4.26
CA THR A 482 -2.68 6.17 3.41
C THR A 482 -3.13 4.73 3.15
N SER A 483 -2.20 3.82 2.85
CA SER A 483 -2.48 2.39 2.65
C SER A 483 -3.08 1.74 3.90
N ILE A 484 -2.44 1.95 5.05
CA ILE A 484 -2.89 1.40 6.34
C ILE A 484 -4.27 1.94 6.71
N ARG A 485 -4.50 3.24 6.55
CA ARG A 485 -5.78 3.88 6.85
C ARG A 485 -6.90 3.35 5.95
N THR A 486 -6.62 3.21 4.65
CA THR A 486 -7.56 2.65 3.67
C THR A 486 -7.91 1.21 4.03
N THR A 487 -6.91 0.41 4.41
CA THR A 487 -7.09 -1.00 4.81
C THR A 487 -8.07 -1.12 5.96
N LYS A 488 -7.82 -0.36 7.04
CA LYS A 488 -8.65 -0.38 8.24
C LYS A 488 -10.07 0.10 7.96
N MET A 489 -10.21 1.17 7.18
CA MET A 489 -11.50 1.74 6.82
C MET A 489 -12.31 0.82 5.91
N ALA A 490 -11.71 0.30 4.84
CA ALA A 490 -12.35 -0.63 3.91
C ALA A 490 -12.81 -1.91 4.63
N TRP A 491 -12.00 -2.46 5.52
CA TRP A 491 -12.40 -3.62 6.31
C TRP A 491 -13.62 -3.34 7.20
N LEU A 492 -13.64 -2.21 7.92
CA LEU A 492 -14.81 -1.81 8.72
C LEU A 492 -16.06 -1.58 7.86
N ASP A 493 -15.89 -1.00 6.68
CA ASP A 493 -16.98 -0.75 5.73
C ASP A 493 -17.61 -2.07 5.27
N VAL A 494 -16.78 -3.03 4.84
CA VAL A 494 -17.29 -4.33 4.41
C VAL A 494 -17.92 -5.10 5.56
N LEU A 495 -17.30 -5.10 6.75
CA LEU A 495 -17.90 -5.72 7.94
C LEU A 495 -19.26 -5.13 8.31
N SER A 496 -19.47 -3.83 8.07
CA SER A 496 -20.74 -3.16 8.38
C SER A 496 -21.93 -3.67 7.54
N THR A 497 -21.65 -4.35 6.42
CA THR A 497 -22.66 -4.92 5.51
C THR A 497 -23.17 -6.29 5.98
N LEU A 498 -22.44 -6.95 6.88
CA LEU A 498 -22.79 -8.27 7.42
C LEU A 498 -23.95 -8.18 8.43
N GLU A 499 -24.65 -9.30 8.66
CA GLU A 499 -25.77 -9.37 9.62
C GLU A 499 -25.33 -9.07 11.07
N SER A 500 -25.86 -8.00 11.68
CA SER A 500 -25.53 -7.66 13.06
C SER A 500 -26.01 -8.74 14.04
N GLY A 501 -25.14 -9.09 14.99
CA GLY A 501 -25.38 -10.06 16.06
C GLY A 501 -25.09 -11.51 15.69
N SER A 502 -24.69 -11.79 14.45
CA SER A 502 -24.28 -13.12 13.98
C SER A 502 -22.85 -13.48 14.37
N TRP A 503 -22.51 -14.78 14.33
CA TRP A 503 -21.20 -15.34 14.70
C TRP A 503 -20.40 -15.81 13.48
N TYR A 504 -19.19 -15.26 13.34
CA TYR A 504 -18.30 -15.45 12.19
C TYR A 504 -17.01 -16.20 12.58
N SER A 505 -16.35 -16.82 11.60
CA SER A 505 -15.03 -17.43 11.79
C SER A 505 -13.96 -16.35 11.91
N LEU A 506 -12.96 -16.55 12.77
CA LEU A 506 -11.80 -15.64 12.84
C LEU A 506 -10.96 -15.69 11.55
N GLU A 507 -10.87 -16.87 10.93
CA GLU A 507 -10.12 -17.11 9.70
C GLU A 507 -10.74 -16.30 8.54
N ASP A 508 -12.03 -16.48 8.27
CA ASP A 508 -12.74 -15.73 7.22
C ASP A 508 -12.71 -14.19 7.45
N LEU A 509 -12.76 -13.73 8.71
CA LEU A 509 -12.62 -12.30 9.04
C LEU A 509 -11.20 -11.77 8.75
N SER A 510 -10.19 -12.62 8.97
CA SER A 510 -8.79 -12.33 8.65
C SER A 510 -8.56 -12.30 7.14
N ASP A 511 -9.17 -13.21 6.38
CA ASP A 511 -9.11 -13.21 4.92
C ASP A 511 -9.70 -11.91 4.36
N LEU A 512 -10.83 -11.46 4.92
CA LEU A 512 -11.39 -10.16 4.53
C LEU A 512 -10.45 -8.99 4.85
N LEU A 513 -9.74 -9.03 5.98
CA LEU A 513 -8.74 -8.01 6.34
C LEU A 513 -7.57 -8.01 5.35
N HIS A 514 -7.13 -9.21 4.93
CA HIS A 514 -6.11 -9.39 3.91
C HIS A 514 -6.56 -8.78 2.58
N PHE A 515 -7.76 -9.09 2.09
CA PHE A 515 -8.27 -8.50 0.84
C PHE A 515 -8.41 -6.98 0.89
N ALA A 516 -8.83 -6.42 2.03
CA ALA A 516 -8.86 -4.98 2.24
C ALA A 516 -7.45 -4.36 2.18
N ALA A 517 -6.44 -5.04 2.74
CA ALA A 517 -5.05 -4.60 2.67
C ALA A 517 -4.51 -4.63 1.24
N SER A 518 -4.72 -5.74 0.53
CA SER A 518 -4.31 -5.88 -0.87
C SER A 518 -4.99 -4.86 -1.78
N THR A 519 -6.28 -4.59 -1.57
CA THR A 519 -7.00 -3.57 -2.36
C THR A 519 -6.47 -2.17 -2.11
N SER A 520 -6.13 -1.86 -0.86
CA SER A 520 -5.53 -0.57 -0.49
C SER A 520 -4.16 -0.38 -1.14
N LEU A 521 -3.34 -1.43 -1.14
CA LEU A 521 -2.03 -1.47 -1.78
C LEU A 521 -2.14 -1.25 -3.30
N PHE A 522 -2.99 -2.05 -3.97
CA PHE A 522 -3.22 -1.93 -5.41
C PHE A 522 -3.76 -0.56 -5.82
N SER A 523 -4.65 0.03 -5.01
CA SER A 523 -5.20 1.36 -5.32
C SER A 523 -4.12 2.44 -5.28
N LEU A 524 -3.07 2.27 -4.47
CA LEU A 524 -1.93 3.20 -4.43
C LEU A 524 -0.95 3.00 -5.58
N LEU A 525 -0.87 1.80 -6.17
CA LEU A 525 -0.08 1.58 -7.38
C LEU A 525 -0.54 2.45 -8.55
N GLU A 526 -1.84 2.81 -8.62
CA GLU A 526 -2.35 3.72 -9.64
C GLU A 526 -1.53 5.01 -9.68
N HIS A 527 -1.19 5.54 -8.50
CA HIS A 527 -0.38 6.75 -8.40
C HIS A 527 1.02 6.57 -8.98
N MET A 528 1.65 5.40 -8.77
CA MET A 528 2.96 5.07 -9.34
C MET A 528 2.86 4.89 -10.86
N ILE A 529 1.82 4.22 -11.35
CA ILE A 529 1.58 4.00 -12.78
C ILE A 529 1.30 5.33 -13.50
N GLU A 530 0.58 6.25 -12.85
CA GLU A 530 0.30 7.58 -13.41
C GLU A 530 1.49 8.54 -13.37
N ASN A 531 2.47 8.30 -12.50
CA ASN A 531 3.63 9.17 -12.29
C ASN A 531 4.95 8.39 -12.42
N PRO A 532 5.30 7.86 -13.60
CA PRO A 532 6.48 6.99 -13.77
C PRO A 532 7.82 7.68 -13.45
N HIS A 533 7.86 9.01 -13.39
CA HIS A 533 9.02 9.80 -12.94
C HIS A 533 9.33 9.67 -11.44
N SER A 534 8.41 9.08 -10.68
CA SER A 534 8.57 8.99 -9.25
C SER A 534 9.47 7.84 -8.87
N ASN A 535 10.68 8.15 -8.41
CA ASN A 535 11.53 7.23 -7.67
C ASN A 535 10.95 7.01 -6.26
N TYR A 536 9.68 6.63 -6.12
CA TYR A 536 9.09 6.36 -4.81
C TYR A 536 9.36 4.91 -4.42
N TYR A 537 9.92 4.71 -3.23
CA TYR A 537 9.97 3.39 -2.64
C TYR A 537 8.68 3.15 -1.86
N PHE A 538 7.97 2.06 -2.15
CA PHE A 538 6.81 1.68 -1.37
C PHE A 538 7.22 0.62 -0.33
N PRO A 539 7.32 0.98 0.97
CA PRO A 539 7.96 0.15 1.99
C PRO A 539 7.03 -0.93 2.54
N LEU A 540 5.83 -1.06 1.99
CA LEU A 540 4.86 -2.08 2.36
C LEU A 540 4.95 -3.21 1.37
N GLN A 541 4.89 -4.40 1.92
CA GLN A 541 4.82 -5.59 1.10
C GLN A 541 3.45 -6.19 1.14
N ARG A 542 3.09 -6.76 0.00
CA ARG A 542 1.93 -7.61 -0.06
C ARG A 542 1.92 -8.57 1.13
N PRO A 543 0.80 -8.73 1.81
CA PRO A 543 0.34 -10.08 2.06
C PRO A 543 -0.05 -10.66 0.69
N SER A 544 0.82 -11.50 0.17
CA SER A 544 0.74 -12.17 -1.12
C SER A 544 -0.68 -12.35 -1.70
N PHE A 545 -0.86 -11.90 -2.93
CA PHE A 545 -1.96 -12.30 -3.83
C PHE A 545 -2.00 -13.84 -4.03
N LEU A 546 -0.90 -14.53 -3.70
CA LEU A 546 -0.72 -15.98 -3.71
C LEU A 546 0.15 -16.40 -2.50
N THR A 547 -0.48 -16.55 -1.34
CA THR A 547 0.01 -17.23 -0.12
C THR A 547 1.54 -17.37 0.06
N PHE A 548 2.20 -16.38 0.65
CA PHE A 548 3.35 -16.61 1.51
C PHE A 548 2.80 -16.95 2.92
N PRO A 549 3.03 -18.16 3.45
CA PRO A 549 2.56 -18.56 4.77
C PRO A 549 2.98 -17.59 5.90
N THR A 550 4.07 -16.85 5.68
CA THR A 550 4.64 -15.88 6.61
C THR A 550 3.67 -14.76 6.98
N HIS A 551 2.78 -14.32 6.08
CA HIS A 551 1.85 -13.22 6.35
C HIS A 551 0.50 -13.70 6.88
N SER A 552 0.03 -14.88 6.48
CA SER A 552 -1.30 -15.39 6.88
C SER A 552 -1.43 -15.50 8.40
N ASP A 553 -0.42 -16.05 9.08
CA ASP A 553 -0.41 -16.14 10.55
C ASP A 553 -0.38 -14.74 11.21
N ALA A 554 0.34 -13.80 10.61
CA ALA A 554 0.40 -12.42 11.08
C ALA A 554 -0.93 -11.67 10.88
N PHE A 555 -1.63 -11.91 9.77
CA PHE A 555 -2.98 -11.39 9.51
C PHE A 555 -4.00 -11.94 10.51
N VAL A 556 -3.98 -13.26 10.76
CA VAL A 556 -4.87 -13.88 11.76
C VAL A 556 -4.59 -13.30 13.15
N ALA A 557 -3.31 -13.15 13.51
CA ALA A 557 -2.91 -12.56 14.78
C ALA A 557 -3.29 -11.07 14.88
N TRP A 558 -3.16 -10.29 13.79
CA TRP A 558 -3.57 -8.89 13.75
C TRP A 558 -5.09 -8.75 13.84
N CYS A 559 -5.86 -9.55 13.10
CA CYS A 559 -7.31 -9.60 13.19
C CYS A 559 -7.77 -9.94 14.62
N LYS A 560 -7.10 -10.92 15.25
CA LYS A 560 -7.34 -11.27 16.65
C LYS A 560 -7.04 -10.09 17.59
N ASP A 561 -5.92 -9.41 17.42
CA ASP A 561 -5.56 -8.23 18.20
C ASP A 561 -6.60 -7.10 18.02
N ILE A 562 -7.10 -6.87 16.81
CA ILE A 562 -8.19 -5.93 16.55
C ILE A 562 -9.46 -6.35 17.30
N ILE A 563 -9.85 -7.63 17.25
CA ILE A 563 -11.03 -8.11 17.95
C ILE A 563 -10.88 -7.94 19.47
N GLU A 564 -9.79 -8.45 20.04
CA GLU A 564 -9.59 -8.53 21.49
C GLU A 564 -9.27 -7.17 22.12
N LYS A 565 -8.49 -6.33 21.42
CA LYS A 565 -7.97 -5.06 21.97
C LYS A 565 -8.72 -3.83 21.47
N LEU A 566 -9.54 -3.93 20.42
CA LEU A 566 -10.36 -2.82 19.91
C LEU A 566 -11.86 -3.13 19.93
N LEU A 567 -12.33 -4.18 19.24
CA LEU A 567 -13.76 -4.41 19.04
C LEU A 567 -14.48 -4.87 20.32
N ILE A 568 -13.88 -5.77 21.11
CA ILE A 568 -14.43 -6.18 22.41
C ILE A 568 -14.46 -4.97 23.37
N PRO A 569 -13.36 -4.19 23.54
CA PRO A 569 -13.41 -2.95 24.32
C PRO A 569 -14.43 -1.92 23.79
N ALA A 570 -14.60 -1.77 22.49
CA ALA A 570 -15.65 -0.90 21.93
C ALA A 570 -17.07 -1.44 22.20
N GLY A 571 -17.20 -2.69 22.65
CA GLY A 571 -18.47 -3.37 22.87
C GLY A 571 -19.14 -3.78 21.56
N LEU A 572 -18.37 -3.93 20.49
CA LEU A 572 -18.77 -4.30 19.14
C LEU A 572 -18.51 -5.78 18.81
N ALA A 573 -17.71 -6.47 19.61
CA ALA A 573 -17.43 -7.89 19.41
C ALA A 573 -17.52 -8.72 20.69
N GLN A 574 -17.66 -10.04 20.52
CA GLN A 574 -17.52 -11.05 21.58
C GLN A 574 -16.94 -12.33 20.98
N VAL A 575 -16.14 -13.06 21.76
CA VAL A 575 -15.59 -14.35 21.34
C VAL A 575 -16.28 -15.49 22.10
N ASP A 576 -16.62 -16.56 21.39
CA ASP A 576 -17.13 -17.79 21.98
C ASP A 576 -15.95 -18.62 22.52
N PRO A 577 -15.87 -18.89 23.83
CA PRO A 577 -14.78 -19.67 24.39
C PRO A 577 -14.80 -21.14 23.94
N ALA A 578 -15.90 -21.65 23.38
CA ALA A 578 -16.00 -23.04 22.96
C ALA A 578 -15.37 -23.32 21.61
N ASP A 579 -15.52 -22.41 20.64
CA ASP A 579 -15.07 -22.60 19.26
C ASP A 579 -14.33 -21.40 18.65
N GLY A 580 -14.11 -20.32 19.42
CA GLY A 580 -13.36 -19.15 18.97
C GLY A 580 -14.10 -18.26 17.97
N ARG A 581 -15.38 -18.52 17.68
CA ARG A 581 -16.17 -17.67 16.76
C ARG A 581 -16.40 -16.29 17.35
N VAL A 582 -16.53 -15.31 16.47
CA VAL A 582 -16.63 -13.89 16.83
C VAL A 582 -18.03 -13.38 16.50
N ARG A 583 -18.75 -12.91 17.52
CA ARG A 583 -20.00 -12.17 17.34
C ARG A 583 -19.69 -10.72 17.03
N LEU A 584 -20.32 -10.14 16.00
CA LEU A 584 -20.10 -8.75 15.59
C LEU A 584 -21.39 -7.92 15.70
N ASP A 585 -21.29 -6.69 16.21
CA ASP A 585 -22.32 -5.65 16.12
C ASP A 585 -22.03 -4.71 14.94
N THR A 586 -22.28 -5.23 13.75
CA THR A 586 -21.90 -4.62 12.45
C THR A 586 -22.56 -3.26 12.21
N ALA A 587 -23.77 -3.06 12.74
CA ALA A 587 -24.53 -1.80 12.63
C ALA A 587 -23.81 -0.58 13.23
N ASN A 588 -22.85 -0.81 14.12
CA ASN A 588 -22.08 0.23 14.79
C ASN A 588 -20.60 0.28 14.37
N MET A 589 -20.19 -0.52 13.38
CA MET A 589 -18.81 -0.57 12.88
C MET A 589 -18.49 0.50 11.84
N LEU A 590 -19.52 1.03 11.17
CA LEU A 590 -19.36 2.08 10.17
C LEU A 590 -18.96 3.41 10.83
N ILE A 591 -17.85 4.00 10.37
CA ILE A 591 -17.31 5.27 10.90
C ILE A 591 -17.52 6.45 9.94
N PRO A 592 -17.52 7.70 10.44
CA PRO A 592 -17.46 8.88 9.58
C PRO A 592 -16.23 8.84 8.67
N THR A 593 -16.32 9.41 7.48
CA THR A 593 -15.14 9.59 6.63
C THR A 593 -14.21 10.61 7.29
N PRO A 594 -12.90 10.34 7.35
CA PRO A 594 -11.98 11.32 7.88
C PRO A 594 -11.97 12.62 7.04
N SER A 595 -11.72 13.75 7.70
CA SER A 595 -11.93 15.08 7.10
C SER A 595 -11.03 15.40 5.90
N ASP A 596 -9.87 14.76 5.83
CA ASP A 596 -8.87 14.89 4.78
C ASP A 596 -9.03 13.84 3.67
N TRP A 597 -10.04 12.96 3.76
CA TRP A 597 -10.28 11.89 2.81
C TRP A 597 -11.36 12.24 1.77
N PRO A 598 -11.16 11.93 0.47
CA PRO A 598 -12.18 12.16 -0.54
C PRO A 598 -13.38 11.21 -0.37
N HIS A 599 -14.52 11.73 0.11
CA HIS A 599 -15.75 10.96 0.34
C HIS A 599 -16.17 10.10 -0.86
N GLY A 600 -16.05 10.61 -2.09
CA GLY A 600 -16.50 9.91 -3.30
C GLY A 600 -15.78 8.58 -3.56
N VAL A 601 -14.52 8.45 -3.16
CA VAL A 601 -13.71 7.24 -3.40
C VAL A 601 -14.21 6.07 -2.53
N ARG A 602 -14.56 6.36 -1.27
CA ARG A 602 -15.07 5.34 -0.33
C ARG A 602 -16.42 4.77 -0.80
N SER A 603 -17.33 5.63 -1.23
CA SER A 603 -18.63 5.19 -1.77
C SER A 603 -18.50 4.41 -3.08
N GLN A 604 -17.55 4.79 -3.95
CA GLN A 604 -17.28 4.06 -5.20
C GLN A 604 -16.74 2.65 -4.92
N TYR A 605 -15.81 2.51 -3.98
CA TYR A 605 -15.31 1.20 -3.55
C TYR A 605 -16.44 0.31 -3.04
N MET A 606 -17.28 0.83 -2.13
CA MET A 606 -18.39 0.05 -1.58
C MET A 606 -19.46 -0.29 -2.61
N ALA A 607 -19.77 0.61 -3.54
CA ALA A 607 -20.67 0.33 -4.65
C ALA A 607 -20.13 -0.79 -5.56
N ALA A 608 -18.81 -0.86 -5.75
CA ALA A 608 -18.19 -1.93 -6.53
C ALA A 608 -18.22 -3.27 -5.79
N VAL A 609 -17.94 -3.30 -4.48
CA VAL A 609 -18.00 -4.53 -3.65
C VAL A 609 -19.43 -5.08 -3.54
N LEU A 610 -20.43 -4.21 -3.44
CA LEU A 610 -21.83 -4.61 -3.24
C LEU A 610 -22.58 -4.99 -4.53
N GLU A 611 -22.01 -4.70 -5.71
CA GLU A 611 -22.67 -4.84 -7.03
C GLU A 611 -24.05 -4.15 -7.14
N ASP A 612 -24.39 -3.26 -6.20
CA ASP A 612 -25.66 -2.55 -6.13
C ASP A 612 -25.39 -1.05 -6.08
N MET A 613 -25.40 -0.41 -7.25
CA MET A 613 -25.27 1.05 -7.38
C MET A 613 -26.46 1.82 -6.79
N ASP A 614 -27.57 1.13 -6.49
CA ASP A 614 -28.81 1.71 -5.95
C ASP A 614 -28.93 1.52 -4.42
N GLN A 615 -28.01 0.80 -3.76
CA GLN A 615 -27.92 0.78 -2.31
C GLN A 615 -27.27 2.07 -1.80
N ASP A 616 -28.06 2.89 -1.10
CA ASP A 616 -27.56 4.06 -0.38
C ASP A 616 -26.67 3.59 0.79
N PHE A 617 -25.37 3.45 0.53
CA PHE A 617 -24.35 3.27 1.57
C PHE A 617 -24.19 4.60 2.33
N GLU A 618 -25.08 4.82 3.31
CA GLU A 618 -25.11 6.05 4.10
C GLU A 618 -24.00 6.06 5.16
N ILE A 619 -22.94 6.81 4.88
CA ILE A 619 -21.87 7.08 5.84
C ILE A 619 -22.46 7.92 6.98
N PRO A 620 -22.30 7.50 8.25
CA PRO A 620 -22.87 8.21 9.37
C PRO A 620 -22.24 9.60 9.51
N GLU A 621 -23.08 10.62 9.63
CA GLU A 621 -22.63 11.95 10.02
C GLU A 621 -22.12 11.95 11.48
N ILE A 622 -21.24 12.89 11.80
CA ILE A 622 -20.84 13.20 13.18
C ILE A 622 -22.00 13.96 13.83
N GLU A 623 -23.10 13.27 14.14
CA GLU A 623 -24.22 13.88 14.87
C GLU A 623 -24.03 13.77 16.39
N VAL A 624 -24.29 14.89 17.08
CA VAL A 624 -24.53 15.00 18.53
C VAL A 624 -25.82 15.82 18.67
N ALA A 625 -26.86 15.45 19.42
CA ALA A 625 -26.89 14.75 20.71
C ALA A 625 -27.99 13.66 20.77
N PRO A 626 -27.64 12.40 21.08
CA PRO A 626 -28.65 11.37 21.35
C PRO A 626 -29.08 11.34 22.83
N LEU A 627 -30.23 10.71 23.06
CA LEU A 627 -30.85 10.50 24.37
C LEU A 627 -29.87 9.80 25.34
N ARG A 628 -29.58 10.45 26.46
CA ARG A 628 -28.81 9.83 27.54
C ARG A 628 -29.66 8.74 28.20
N PRO A 629 -29.06 7.59 28.57
CA PRO A 629 -29.76 6.61 29.39
C PRO A 629 -30.20 7.28 30.70
N VAL A 630 -31.47 7.07 31.07
CA VAL A 630 -32.00 7.57 32.34
C VAL A 630 -31.28 6.83 33.46
N PRO A 631 -30.62 7.53 34.41
CA PRO A 631 -29.99 6.87 35.54
C PRO A 631 -31.01 6.01 36.29
N GLU A 632 -30.68 4.76 36.57
CA GLU A 632 -31.52 3.92 37.40
C GLU A 632 -31.63 4.55 38.80
N ALA A 633 -32.83 4.50 39.40
CA ALA A 633 -33.01 4.94 40.78
C ALA A 633 -32.27 3.96 41.70
N VAL A 634 -31.21 4.44 42.34
CA VAL A 634 -30.32 3.66 43.21
C VAL A 634 -30.40 4.15 44.66
N GLY A 635 -30.03 3.29 45.62
CA GLY A 635 -30.04 3.63 47.05
C GLY A 635 -29.01 4.72 47.43
N GLU A 636 -29.08 5.24 48.67
CA GLU A 636 -28.22 6.37 49.14
C GLU A 636 -26.70 6.14 48.97
N ASP A 637 -26.24 4.89 49.09
CA ASP A 637 -24.82 4.50 48.99
C ASP A 637 -24.43 3.96 47.60
N CYS A 638 -25.32 4.09 46.61
CA CYS A 638 -25.12 3.60 45.26
C CYS A 638 -25.18 4.74 44.25
N VAL A 639 -24.31 4.71 43.24
CA VAL A 639 -24.28 5.72 42.18
C VAL A 639 -24.26 5.02 40.82
N SER A 640 -25.12 5.46 39.90
CA SER A 640 -25.16 4.90 38.55
C SER A 640 -24.00 5.42 37.70
N ALA A 641 -23.31 4.51 36.99
CA ALA A 641 -22.30 4.84 35.99
C ALA A 641 -22.90 5.48 34.71
N ALA A 642 -24.24 5.49 34.59
CA ALA A 642 -24.94 6.19 33.51
C ALA A 642 -24.97 7.72 33.67
N LEU A 643 -24.61 8.24 34.85
CA LEU A 643 -24.42 9.68 35.06
C LEU A 643 -23.36 10.26 34.11
N SER A 644 -23.45 11.56 33.83
CA SER A 644 -22.36 12.23 33.12
C SER A 644 -21.07 12.16 33.95
N PHE A 645 -19.91 12.25 33.30
CA PHE A 645 -18.63 12.11 33.98
C PHE A 645 -18.48 13.16 35.10
N SER A 646 -18.90 14.40 34.84
CA SER A 646 -18.91 15.49 35.83
C SER A 646 -19.83 15.20 37.04
N GLU A 647 -21.04 14.68 36.80
CA GLU A 647 -21.97 14.31 37.87
C GLU A 647 -21.46 13.11 38.68
N LEU A 648 -20.81 12.15 38.01
CA LEU A 648 -20.24 10.98 38.64
C LEU A 648 -19.04 11.35 39.53
N LEU A 649 -18.19 12.26 39.08
CA LEU A 649 -17.09 12.82 39.88
C LEU A 649 -17.61 13.52 41.13
N ALA A 650 -18.59 14.42 40.97
CA ALA A 650 -19.21 15.12 42.09
C ALA A 650 -19.88 14.15 43.08
N ALA A 651 -20.51 13.09 42.58
CA ALA A 651 -21.07 12.04 43.42
C ALA A 651 -19.96 11.28 44.17
N CYS A 652 -18.82 10.99 43.56
CA CYS A 652 -17.74 10.26 44.23
C CYS A 652 -16.88 11.14 45.17
N GLU A 653 -17.12 12.46 45.23
CA GLU A 653 -16.37 13.38 46.09
C GLU A 653 -16.53 13.00 47.58
N GLY A 654 -15.40 12.86 48.29
CA GLY A 654 -15.39 12.48 49.71
C GLY A 654 -15.81 11.03 50.02
N ARG A 655 -16.01 10.17 49.00
CA ARG A 655 -16.48 8.78 49.17
C ARG A 655 -15.56 7.77 48.49
N GLU A 656 -15.28 6.62 49.09
CA GLU A 656 -14.52 5.51 48.50
C GLU A 656 -15.40 4.58 47.64
N ILE A 657 -14.90 4.11 46.51
CA ILE A 657 -15.58 3.11 45.67
C ILE A 657 -15.18 1.72 46.16
N LEU A 658 -16.16 0.99 46.71
CA LEU A 658 -15.96 -0.35 47.27
C LEU A 658 -16.20 -1.45 46.24
N GLU A 659 -17.19 -1.28 45.37
CA GLU A 659 -17.65 -2.32 44.46
C GLU A 659 -18.26 -1.72 43.18
N PHE A 660 -18.10 -2.40 42.06
CA PHE A 660 -18.71 -2.06 40.77
C PHE A 660 -19.30 -3.31 40.11
N ASP A 661 -20.60 -3.29 39.84
CA ASP A 661 -21.30 -4.40 39.19
C ASP A 661 -21.40 -4.27 37.65
N GLY A 662 -20.83 -3.20 37.10
CA GLY A 662 -20.89 -2.87 35.67
C GLY A 662 -21.83 -1.74 35.30
N LYS A 663 -22.76 -1.39 36.21
CA LYS A 663 -23.74 -0.30 36.04
C LYS A 663 -23.78 0.63 37.24
N ILE A 664 -23.51 0.12 38.44
CA ILE A 664 -23.69 0.79 39.72
C ILE A 664 -22.39 0.67 40.52
N LEU A 665 -21.95 1.80 41.07
CA LEU A 665 -20.83 1.92 41.99
C LEU A 665 -21.36 1.97 43.41
N ARG A 666 -20.89 1.06 44.28
CA ARG A 666 -21.18 1.08 45.71
C ARG A 666 -20.13 1.91 46.44
N LEU A 667 -20.58 2.89 47.21
CA LEU A 667 -19.74 3.87 47.86
C LEU A 667 -19.72 3.69 49.38
N ALA A 668 -18.67 4.19 50.02
CA ALA A 668 -18.59 4.38 51.47
C ALA A 668 -17.94 5.73 51.81
N PRO A 669 -18.20 6.35 52.97
CA PRO A 669 -17.47 7.54 53.42
C PRO A 669 -15.96 7.26 53.53
N LEU A 670 -15.12 8.20 53.09
CA LEU A 670 -13.65 8.16 53.25
C LEU A 670 -13.19 8.32 54.70
#